data_AF-A0A3M6U4M2-F1
#
_entry.id   AF-A0A3M6U4M2-F1
#
_cell.length_a   1.000
_cell.length_b   1.000
_cell.length_c   1.000
_cell.angle_alpha   90.00
_cell.angle_beta   90.00
_cell.angle_gamma   90.00
#
_symmetry.space_group_name_H-M   'P 1'
#
loop_
_entity.id
_entity.type
_entity.pdbx_description
1 polymer ?
#
loop_
_entity_poly.entity_id
_entity_poly.type
_entity_poly.pdbx_seq_one_letter_code
_entity_poly.pdbx_strand_id
1 'polypeptide(L)'
;MASKNSRDNKQVYEDLKEQLSKLSRSLKVLETRALKHNFSTSELTSKGRKTSSVKLLKTAKESDVRPLNKNVLDGLAKLVSALDTLTEIRKQRNSKESKIHGAAVGRRRKSKRSINFETIENDITNYKILISDISTEAETVDQVTKSGKISLEEGKITKSKEEKMRQEIAAISSRWNVLCKDAVDKCNSIEAFVLEMQTEYSKLDLWMNNAEIADSLLMEYDPYADHPEKLGTTITAVRLQLHENQKVLENFRKSKPRLHNMNDIAATLMKSGRLDEENTDELERVINVIVAKWESIDNRLNASRDRIYAEINKLRQRLVKQRQSIIRRFSSRRNSSFRRKRSMRKKREAQQKKEVETKDQDANERKIDISMKETVTKRTSLDLTVSSDQNSKVDERIRVLSKKEIVTSSAAVDLNASLDPVHVVVKIDNDSDEESLRLEKQSNAFKSFDSSLKYCERNEQSLEEESLQKFSVPETRRKELKKQLNDITRFERDVEKSRSEFHSQVDKFEKAKEEDFFNDTDTEILGKRVEDLKNRWDQLWGEHINNKTRIIKATLDLNDKSLLKMSKEFNDIERQINRPEMYEDERLSLEENILKQKRLMDDIGSYDSEIIEVNVLARSLLERGSIKKGKFEEVHKETDSLREKQKQLKKMCRENGDRLATDLLDFNQRNNKSPVAVEEETIQISDDYNMLAASLDDLLADDISDEGFAELDSPKSVLEKKIRDFDGQVQSMNQWINDSEKLVNSLRVGMDPDEVSKRIQEIKIRCRDIEKKEAKVKYINKLGQEITAESLDTTLTDGVEEKLVTLNKKWRDTREILSDYHDKDEDEHSEFGSCCCFQMIKKAFQACFYS
;
A
#
# COMPACT_ATOMS: atom_id res chain seq x y z
N MET A 1 -7.03 -75.92 -36.83
CA MET A 1 -6.69 -74.74 -35.98
C MET A 1 -7.55 -73.50 -36.27
N ALA A 2 -7.85 -73.13 -37.53
CA ALA A 2 -8.56 -71.90 -37.89
C ALA A 2 -9.88 -71.59 -37.13
N SER A 3 -10.66 -72.61 -36.73
CA SER A 3 -11.92 -72.42 -36.00
C SER A 3 -11.76 -71.84 -34.58
N LYS A 4 -10.59 -72.04 -33.93
CA LYS A 4 -10.36 -71.57 -32.55
C LYS A 4 -10.16 -70.04 -32.51
N ASN A 5 -9.23 -69.53 -33.32
CA ASN A 5 -8.94 -68.09 -33.43
C ASN A 5 -10.17 -67.25 -33.85
N SER A 6 -11.08 -67.79 -34.67
CA SER A 6 -12.32 -67.11 -35.06
C SER A 6 -13.29 -66.89 -33.88
N ARG A 7 -13.28 -67.80 -32.89
CA ARG A 7 -14.14 -67.72 -31.71
C ARG A 7 -13.59 -66.71 -30.71
N ASP A 8 -12.28 -66.73 -30.47
CA ASP A 8 -11.59 -65.80 -29.57
C ASP A 8 -11.66 -64.35 -30.10
N ASN A 9 -11.40 -64.13 -31.40
CA ASN A 9 -11.54 -62.81 -32.03
C ASN A 9 -12.98 -62.26 -31.98
N LYS A 10 -13.99 -63.12 -32.01
CA LYS A 10 -15.39 -62.69 -31.86
C LYS A 10 -15.71 -62.30 -30.41
N GLN A 11 -15.14 -62.98 -29.42
CA GLN A 11 -15.32 -62.67 -28.00
C GLN A 11 -14.69 -61.31 -27.67
N VAL A 12 -13.42 -61.10 -28.03
CA VAL A 12 -12.69 -59.83 -27.83
C VAL A 12 -13.46 -58.62 -28.38
N TYR A 13 -14.10 -58.76 -29.55
CA TYR A 13 -14.89 -57.69 -30.14
C TYR A 13 -16.17 -57.36 -29.33
N GLU A 14 -16.92 -58.37 -28.87
CA GLU A 14 -18.16 -58.10 -28.12
C GLU A 14 -17.84 -57.62 -26.68
N ASP A 15 -16.77 -58.11 -26.06
CA ASP A 15 -16.29 -57.65 -24.73
C ASP A 15 -15.90 -56.17 -24.77
N LEU A 16 -15.08 -55.76 -25.75
CA LEU A 16 -14.66 -54.37 -25.93
C LEU A 16 -15.87 -53.46 -26.23
N LYS A 17 -16.81 -53.93 -27.06
CA LYS A 17 -18.06 -53.22 -27.37
C LYS A 17 -18.97 -53.07 -26.14
N GLU A 18 -19.02 -54.06 -25.26
CA GLU A 18 -19.74 -53.94 -23.98
C GLU A 18 -19.07 -52.92 -23.05
N GLN A 19 -17.74 -52.93 -22.96
CA GLN A 19 -16.96 -51.94 -22.19
C GLN A 19 -17.19 -50.51 -22.70
N LEU A 20 -17.05 -50.27 -24.01
CA LEU A 20 -17.32 -48.96 -24.63
C LEU A 20 -18.79 -48.53 -24.45
N SER A 21 -19.75 -49.47 -24.49
CA SER A 21 -21.17 -49.20 -24.23
C SER A 21 -21.45 -48.81 -22.77
N LYS A 22 -20.83 -49.47 -21.79
CA LYS A 22 -20.91 -49.11 -20.37
C LYS A 22 -20.30 -47.74 -20.12
N LEU A 23 -19.10 -47.52 -20.65
CA LEU A 23 -18.36 -46.28 -20.47
C LEU A 23 -19.07 -45.09 -21.11
N SER A 24 -19.64 -45.23 -22.32
CA SER A 24 -20.45 -44.19 -22.96
C SER A 24 -21.70 -43.80 -22.16
N ARG A 25 -22.28 -44.73 -21.38
CA ARG A 25 -23.38 -44.44 -20.43
C ARG A 25 -22.88 -43.68 -19.20
N SER A 26 -21.78 -44.11 -18.59
CA SER A 26 -21.19 -43.41 -17.43
C SER A 26 -20.79 -41.98 -17.79
N LEU A 27 -20.08 -41.82 -18.91
CA LEU A 27 -19.66 -40.52 -19.46
C LEU A 27 -20.88 -39.61 -19.72
N LYS A 28 -22.02 -40.16 -20.17
CA LYS A 28 -23.29 -39.40 -20.30
C LYS A 28 -23.89 -38.97 -18.96
N VAL A 29 -23.77 -39.77 -17.91
CA VAL A 29 -24.17 -39.37 -16.55
C VAL A 29 -23.29 -38.24 -16.04
N LEU A 30 -21.97 -38.31 -16.24
CA LEU A 30 -21.03 -37.25 -15.86
C LEU A 30 -21.26 -35.96 -16.66
N GLU A 31 -21.43 -36.03 -17.99
CA GLU A 31 -21.81 -34.89 -18.85
C GLU A 31 -23.10 -34.22 -18.35
N THR A 32 -24.15 -34.99 -18.05
CA THR A 32 -25.41 -34.42 -17.56
C THR A 32 -25.31 -33.87 -16.13
N ARG A 33 -24.41 -34.37 -15.29
CA ARG A 33 -24.12 -33.76 -13.98
C ARG A 33 -23.28 -32.50 -14.11
N ALA A 34 -22.28 -32.45 -14.98
CA ALA A 34 -21.51 -31.24 -15.28
C ALA A 34 -22.41 -30.11 -15.80
N LEU A 35 -23.35 -30.42 -16.68
CA LEU A 35 -24.36 -29.46 -17.18
C LEU A 35 -25.41 -29.05 -16.13
N LYS A 36 -25.68 -29.88 -15.13
CA LYS A 36 -26.61 -29.57 -14.03
C LYS A 36 -25.96 -28.75 -12.91
N HIS A 37 -24.72 -29.07 -12.54
CA HIS A 37 -23.92 -28.29 -11.58
C HIS A 37 -23.31 -27.05 -12.23
N ASN A 38 -24.15 -26.30 -12.97
CA ASN A 38 -23.89 -24.92 -13.32
C ASN A 38 -23.92 -24.10 -12.03
N PHE A 39 -22.76 -23.98 -11.37
CA PHE A 39 -22.50 -23.16 -10.18
C PHE A 39 -23.37 -21.91 -10.19
N SER A 40 -24.36 -21.87 -9.30
CA SER A 40 -25.62 -21.15 -9.51
C SER A 40 -25.54 -19.71 -9.01
N THR A 41 -24.44 -19.03 -9.30
CA THR A 41 -24.31 -17.59 -9.11
C THR A 41 -24.51 -16.88 -10.44
N SER A 42 -25.51 -16.00 -10.50
CA SER A 42 -25.73 -15.03 -11.58
C SER A 42 -24.60 -13.98 -11.69
N GLU A 43 -23.53 -14.15 -10.89
CA GLU A 43 -22.51 -13.17 -10.54
C GLU A 43 -21.12 -13.48 -11.12
N LEU A 44 -20.95 -14.66 -11.75
CA LEU A 44 -19.80 -14.96 -12.62
C LEU A 44 -19.71 -14.06 -13.87
N THR A 45 -20.73 -13.23 -14.14
CA THR A 45 -20.86 -12.43 -15.37
C THR A 45 -20.44 -10.97 -15.23
N SER A 46 -20.01 -10.49 -14.04
CA SER A 46 -19.72 -9.06 -13.80
C SER A 46 -18.25 -8.65 -13.94
N LYS A 47 -17.56 -9.11 -14.99
CA LYS A 47 -16.54 -8.33 -15.74
C LYS A 47 -16.12 -9.10 -16.99
N GLY A 48 -15.96 -8.37 -18.10
CA GLY A 48 -15.74 -8.97 -19.42
C GLY A 48 -14.35 -9.60 -19.61
N ARG A 49 -14.20 -10.86 -19.22
CA ARG A 49 -13.37 -11.81 -19.98
C ARG A 49 -14.27 -12.90 -20.53
N LYS A 50 -14.73 -12.69 -21.78
CA LYS A 50 -15.02 -13.82 -22.66
C LYS A 50 -13.69 -14.55 -22.84
N THR A 51 -13.45 -15.62 -22.08
CA THR A 51 -12.48 -16.63 -22.50
C THR A 51 -12.95 -17.11 -23.87
N SER A 52 -12.15 -16.83 -24.88
CA SER A 52 -12.55 -16.96 -26.27
C SER A 52 -12.80 -18.43 -26.61
N SER A 53 -14.08 -18.81 -26.65
CA SER A 53 -14.50 -20.02 -27.32
C SER A 53 -14.04 -19.98 -28.78
N VAL A 54 -13.32 -21.02 -29.21
CA VAL A 54 -13.00 -21.34 -30.61
C VAL A 54 -12.00 -20.40 -31.31
N LYS A 55 -10.70 -20.70 -31.17
CA LYS A 55 -9.79 -21.02 -32.30
C LYS A 55 -8.40 -21.50 -31.82
N LEU A 56 -7.81 -22.40 -32.62
CA LEU A 56 -6.50 -23.05 -32.47
C LEU A 56 -6.27 -23.91 -31.21
N LEU A 57 -6.49 -25.21 -31.38
CA LEU A 57 -5.42 -26.18 -31.15
C LEU A 57 -5.50 -27.25 -32.26
N LYS A 58 -4.78 -27.00 -33.35
CA LYS A 58 -4.83 -27.81 -34.59
C LYS A 58 -3.58 -28.69 -34.76
N THR A 59 -2.94 -29.03 -33.63
CA THR A 59 -1.60 -29.66 -33.57
C THR A 59 -1.37 -30.62 -32.40
N ALA A 60 -2.30 -30.77 -31.44
CA ALA A 60 -2.24 -31.89 -30.51
C ALA A 60 -2.75 -33.16 -31.22
N LYS A 61 -1.89 -34.17 -31.35
CA LYS A 61 -2.28 -35.49 -31.86
C LYS A 61 -3.41 -36.04 -31.00
N GLU A 62 -4.44 -36.62 -31.63
CA GLU A 62 -5.66 -37.13 -30.97
C GLU A 62 -5.44 -38.41 -30.11
N SER A 63 -4.20 -38.67 -29.67
CA SER A 63 -3.77 -39.94 -29.07
C SER A 63 -3.75 -39.97 -27.54
N ASP A 64 -3.53 -38.82 -26.88
CA ASP A 64 -3.04 -38.80 -25.49
C ASP A 64 -4.10 -38.34 -24.48
N VAL A 65 -4.68 -39.32 -23.77
CA VAL A 65 -5.62 -39.11 -22.64
C VAL A 65 -4.87 -38.70 -21.35
N ARG A 66 -3.62 -39.14 -21.20
CA ARG A 66 -2.79 -38.94 -19.99
C ARG A 66 -2.62 -37.49 -19.47
N PRO A 67 -2.37 -36.45 -20.30
CA PRO A 67 -2.10 -35.11 -19.76
C PRO A 67 -3.31 -34.45 -19.10
N LEU A 68 -4.55 -34.86 -19.42
CA LEU A 68 -5.75 -34.26 -18.84
C LEU A 68 -6.07 -34.79 -17.43
N ASN A 69 -5.80 -36.07 -17.13
CA ASN A 69 -6.08 -36.65 -15.81
C ASN A 69 -5.31 -35.93 -14.67
N LYS A 70 -4.08 -35.48 -14.93
CA LYS A 70 -3.30 -34.69 -13.95
C LYS A 70 -3.95 -33.33 -13.66
N ASN A 71 -4.58 -32.72 -14.65
CA ASN A 71 -5.25 -31.42 -14.51
C ASN A 71 -6.59 -31.55 -13.76
N VAL A 72 -7.27 -32.70 -13.86
CA VAL A 72 -8.48 -33.00 -13.08
C VAL A 72 -8.16 -33.13 -11.58
N LEU A 73 -7.04 -33.78 -11.24
CA LEU A 73 -6.54 -33.88 -9.86
C LEU A 73 -6.09 -32.51 -9.31
N ASP A 74 -5.43 -31.68 -10.12
CA ASP A 74 -5.14 -30.27 -9.79
C ASP A 74 -6.43 -29.47 -9.50
N GLY A 75 -7.47 -29.69 -10.33
CA GLY A 75 -8.81 -29.15 -10.12
C GLY A 75 -9.43 -29.55 -8.77
N LEU A 76 -9.22 -30.78 -8.28
CA LEU A 76 -9.68 -31.19 -6.94
C LEU A 76 -8.96 -30.43 -5.82
N ALA A 77 -7.63 -30.30 -5.91
CA ALA A 77 -6.83 -29.56 -4.93
C ALA A 77 -7.28 -28.09 -4.81
N LYS A 78 -7.59 -27.47 -5.94
CA LYS A 78 -8.16 -26.10 -6.01
C LYS A 78 -9.51 -25.97 -5.33
N LEU A 79 -10.42 -26.93 -5.53
CA LEU A 79 -11.73 -26.93 -4.86
C LEU A 79 -11.61 -27.18 -3.35
N VAL A 80 -10.63 -27.97 -2.90
CA VAL A 80 -10.31 -28.13 -1.47
C VAL A 80 -9.83 -26.80 -0.89
N SER A 81 -8.80 -26.20 -1.49
CA SER A 81 -8.25 -24.90 -1.07
C SER A 81 -9.30 -23.78 -1.07
N ALA A 82 -10.24 -23.80 -2.01
CA ALA A 82 -11.37 -22.88 -2.04
C ALA A 82 -12.32 -23.06 -0.82
N LEU A 83 -12.65 -24.30 -0.43
CA LEU A 83 -13.45 -24.58 0.77
C LEU A 83 -12.72 -24.16 2.06
N ASP A 84 -11.42 -24.43 2.14
CA ASP A 84 -10.59 -24.02 3.28
C ASP A 84 -10.56 -22.49 3.42
N THR A 85 -10.42 -21.78 2.29
CA THR A 85 -10.42 -20.31 2.22
C THR A 85 -11.77 -19.72 2.66
N LEU A 86 -12.90 -20.31 2.24
CA LEU A 86 -14.23 -19.89 2.69
C LEU A 86 -14.42 -20.12 4.20
N THR A 87 -13.95 -21.27 4.70
CA THR A 87 -13.99 -21.60 6.12
C THR A 87 -13.20 -20.60 6.95
N GLU A 88 -12.02 -20.18 6.48
CA GLU A 88 -11.18 -19.18 7.13
C GLU A 88 -11.83 -17.78 7.14
N ILE A 89 -12.40 -17.33 6.01
CA ILE A 89 -13.18 -16.08 5.94
C ILE A 89 -14.31 -16.09 6.98
N ARG A 90 -15.01 -17.22 7.13
CA ARG A 90 -16.11 -17.39 8.09
C ARG A 90 -15.64 -17.39 9.54
N LYS A 91 -14.49 -18.01 9.86
CA LYS A 91 -13.86 -17.93 11.18
C LYS A 91 -13.48 -16.49 11.54
N GLN A 92 -12.85 -15.78 10.60
CA GLN A 92 -12.44 -14.39 10.80
C GLN A 92 -13.65 -13.47 11.06
N ARG A 93 -14.75 -13.65 10.30
CA ARG A 93 -16.03 -12.94 10.55
C ARG A 93 -16.54 -13.15 11.97
N ASN A 94 -16.67 -14.40 12.42
CA ASN A 94 -17.24 -14.73 13.74
C ASN A 94 -16.42 -14.19 14.92
N SER A 95 -15.16 -13.78 14.71
CA SER A 95 -14.28 -13.22 15.75
C SER A 95 -14.36 -11.69 15.90
N LYS A 96 -15.10 -10.98 15.04
CA LYS A 96 -15.04 -9.51 14.91
C LYS A 96 -16.42 -8.85 14.85
N GLU A 97 -17.07 -8.71 16.01
CA GLU A 97 -18.13 -7.71 16.16
C GLU A 97 -17.54 -6.29 16.13
N SER A 98 -18.24 -5.33 15.52
CA SER A 98 -17.75 -3.96 15.44
C SER A 98 -18.00 -3.20 16.75
N LYS A 99 -16.98 -2.45 17.21
CA LYS A 99 -17.07 -1.65 18.44
C LYS A 99 -17.72 -0.28 18.24
N ILE A 100 -18.17 0.03 17.02
CA ILE A 100 -18.62 1.38 16.63
C ILE A 100 -20.12 1.51 16.85
N HIS A 101 -20.50 1.99 18.03
CA HIS A 101 -21.90 2.18 18.41
C HIS A 101 -22.48 3.50 17.86
N GLY A 102 -23.70 3.44 17.34
CA GLY A 102 -24.42 4.59 16.81
C GLY A 102 -25.70 4.21 16.07
N ALA A 103 -26.73 5.05 16.17
CA ALA A 103 -28.02 4.85 15.49
C ALA A 103 -27.90 5.13 13.98
N ALA A 104 -28.40 4.23 13.15
CA ALA A 104 -28.36 4.37 11.69
C ALA A 104 -29.32 5.48 11.21
N VAL A 105 -28.79 6.53 10.58
CA VAL A 105 -29.61 7.57 9.92
C VAL A 105 -30.05 7.03 8.56
N GLY A 106 -31.29 6.55 8.49
CA GLY A 106 -31.72 5.64 7.44
C GLY A 106 -31.86 6.22 6.02
N ARG A 107 -31.18 5.59 5.05
CA ARG A 107 -31.64 5.45 3.65
C ARG A 107 -31.23 4.09 3.07
N ARG A 108 -31.95 3.01 3.43
CA ARG A 108 -31.76 1.69 2.79
C ARG A 108 -31.95 1.78 1.27
N ARG A 109 -30.86 1.66 0.51
CA ARG A 109 -30.90 1.53 -0.96
C ARG A 109 -31.26 0.09 -1.33
N LYS A 110 -32.45 -0.11 -1.91
CA LYS A 110 -32.90 -1.43 -2.39
C LYS A 110 -32.18 -1.83 -3.68
N SER A 111 -31.06 -2.55 -3.54
CA SER A 111 -30.48 -3.51 -4.51
C SER A 111 -29.02 -3.81 -4.11
N LYS A 112 -28.82 -4.52 -3.00
CA LYS A 112 -27.50 -5.08 -2.68
C LYS A 112 -27.36 -6.41 -3.43
N ARG A 113 -26.28 -6.56 -4.21
CA ARG A 113 -25.77 -7.89 -4.55
C ARG A 113 -25.02 -8.38 -3.33
N SER A 114 -25.39 -9.53 -2.82
CA SER A 114 -24.80 -10.12 -1.63
C SER A 114 -24.73 -11.63 -1.78
N ILE A 115 -23.58 -12.19 -1.45
CA ILE A 115 -23.35 -13.63 -1.51
C ILE A 115 -24.02 -14.36 -0.34
N ASN A 116 -24.32 -15.65 -0.55
CA ASN A 116 -24.72 -16.58 0.50
C ASN A 116 -23.65 -17.68 0.61
N PHE A 117 -22.89 -17.67 1.71
CA PHE A 117 -21.79 -18.62 1.95
C PHE A 117 -22.27 -20.07 1.94
N GLU A 118 -23.39 -20.39 2.58
CA GLU A 118 -23.93 -21.75 2.63
C GLU A 118 -24.32 -22.27 1.24
N THR A 119 -24.82 -21.40 0.37
CA THR A 119 -25.10 -21.75 -1.04
C THR A 119 -23.80 -22.02 -1.82
N ILE A 120 -22.78 -21.20 -1.61
CA ILE A 120 -21.47 -21.33 -2.27
C ILE A 120 -20.73 -22.59 -1.78
N GLU A 121 -20.67 -22.83 -0.47
CA GLU A 121 -20.05 -24.02 0.15
C GLU A 121 -20.72 -25.31 -0.38
N ASN A 122 -22.05 -25.34 -0.46
CA ASN A 122 -22.80 -26.45 -1.05
C ASN A 122 -22.50 -26.64 -2.54
N ASP A 123 -22.49 -25.57 -3.35
CA ASP A 123 -22.17 -25.65 -4.77
C ASP A 123 -20.72 -26.14 -5.04
N ILE A 124 -19.74 -25.66 -4.27
CA ILE A 124 -18.34 -26.13 -4.37
C ILE A 124 -18.25 -27.60 -3.94
N THR A 125 -18.93 -28.00 -2.85
CA THR A 125 -18.93 -29.39 -2.37
C THR A 125 -19.56 -30.35 -3.39
N ASN A 126 -20.70 -29.97 -3.96
CA ASN A 126 -21.35 -30.72 -5.04
C ASN A 126 -20.45 -30.84 -6.28
N TYR A 127 -19.75 -29.76 -6.63
CA TYR A 127 -18.81 -29.79 -7.75
C TYR A 127 -17.57 -30.66 -7.45
N LYS A 128 -17.01 -30.59 -6.24
CA LYS A 128 -15.91 -31.45 -5.77
C LYS A 128 -16.26 -32.94 -5.88
N ILE A 129 -17.49 -33.33 -5.52
CA ILE A 129 -17.98 -34.71 -5.71
C ILE A 129 -17.97 -35.08 -7.19
N LEU A 130 -18.50 -34.23 -8.08
CA LEU A 130 -18.46 -34.47 -9.53
C LEU A 130 -17.04 -34.64 -10.08
N ILE A 131 -16.08 -33.79 -9.68
CA ILE A 131 -14.69 -33.92 -10.14
C ILE A 131 -14.04 -35.20 -9.57
N SER A 132 -14.41 -35.61 -8.35
CA SER A 132 -13.98 -36.91 -7.79
C SER A 132 -14.50 -38.07 -8.63
N ASP A 133 -15.77 -38.03 -9.05
CA ASP A 133 -16.37 -39.05 -9.91
C ASP A 133 -15.73 -39.08 -11.31
N ILE A 134 -15.36 -37.92 -11.87
CA ILE A 134 -14.57 -37.84 -13.12
C ILE A 134 -13.17 -38.43 -12.88
N SER A 135 -12.55 -38.17 -11.72
CA SER A 135 -11.22 -38.71 -11.41
C SER A 135 -11.21 -40.23 -11.21
N THR A 136 -12.31 -40.87 -10.82
CA THR A 136 -12.37 -42.35 -10.67
C THR A 136 -12.57 -43.05 -12.02
N GLU A 137 -13.38 -42.48 -12.92
CA GLU A 137 -13.52 -43.00 -14.29
C GLU A 137 -12.30 -42.69 -15.20
N ALA A 138 -11.37 -41.87 -14.73
CA ALA A 138 -10.17 -41.48 -15.46
C ALA A 138 -9.25 -42.66 -15.82
N GLU A 139 -9.18 -43.69 -14.96
CA GLU A 139 -8.40 -44.89 -15.22
C GLU A 139 -9.15 -45.88 -16.12
N THR A 140 -10.47 -46.04 -15.96
CA THR A 140 -11.29 -46.94 -16.79
C THR A 140 -11.26 -46.51 -18.26
N VAL A 141 -11.32 -45.19 -18.53
CA VAL A 141 -11.19 -44.61 -19.88
C VAL A 141 -9.80 -44.88 -20.48
N ASP A 142 -8.72 -44.67 -19.73
CA ASP A 142 -7.34 -44.89 -20.21
C ASP A 142 -7.08 -46.40 -20.47
N GLN A 143 -7.60 -47.29 -19.63
CA GLN A 143 -7.52 -48.74 -19.83
C GLN A 143 -8.31 -49.20 -21.07
N VAL A 144 -9.58 -48.81 -21.21
CA VAL A 144 -10.45 -49.23 -22.33
C VAL A 144 -9.98 -48.65 -23.68
N THR A 145 -9.50 -47.41 -23.71
CA THR A 145 -8.98 -46.80 -24.94
C THR A 145 -7.63 -47.42 -25.37
N LYS A 146 -6.77 -47.83 -24.42
CA LYS A 146 -5.53 -48.57 -24.73
C LYS A 146 -5.78 -50.00 -25.19
N SER A 147 -6.59 -50.76 -24.46
CA SER A 147 -6.92 -52.15 -24.84
C SER A 147 -7.62 -52.19 -26.20
N GLY A 148 -8.47 -51.20 -26.50
CA GLY A 148 -9.07 -50.99 -27.81
C GLY A 148 -8.04 -50.71 -28.91
N LYS A 149 -7.11 -49.77 -28.70
CA LYS A 149 -6.02 -49.48 -29.66
C LYS A 149 -5.14 -50.71 -29.92
N ILE A 150 -4.71 -51.41 -28.88
CA ILE A 150 -3.91 -52.65 -28.99
C ILE A 150 -4.69 -53.73 -29.78
N SER A 151 -5.97 -53.95 -29.48
CA SER A 151 -6.80 -54.93 -30.18
C SER A 151 -7.01 -54.61 -31.68
N LEU A 152 -6.93 -53.33 -32.05
CA LEU A 152 -6.96 -52.87 -33.44
C LEU A 152 -5.61 -53.06 -34.15
N GLU A 153 -4.50 -52.78 -33.46
CA GLU A 153 -3.13 -52.94 -33.99
C GLU A 153 -2.76 -54.42 -34.19
N GLU A 154 -3.19 -55.31 -33.30
CA GLU A 154 -2.97 -56.76 -33.38
C GLU A 154 -3.84 -57.48 -34.42
N GLY A 155 -4.73 -56.77 -35.13
CA GLY A 155 -5.60 -57.36 -36.16
C GLY A 155 -6.62 -58.39 -35.64
N LYS A 156 -6.95 -58.35 -34.34
CA LYS A 156 -7.91 -59.27 -33.69
C LYS A 156 -9.37 -59.03 -34.09
N ILE A 157 -9.66 -57.97 -34.83
CA ILE A 157 -11.00 -57.56 -35.27
C ILE A 157 -11.09 -57.64 -36.81
N THR A 158 -12.23 -58.10 -37.33
CA THR A 158 -12.48 -58.15 -38.79
C THR A 158 -12.60 -56.75 -39.40
N LYS A 159 -11.97 -56.49 -40.55
CA LYS A 159 -11.91 -55.16 -41.21
C LYS A 159 -13.22 -54.34 -41.24
N SER A 160 -14.38 -54.96 -41.47
CA SER A 160 -15.67 -54.23 -41.49
C SER A 160 -16.20 -53.78 -40.12
N LYS A 161 -15.70 -54.42 -39.05
CA LYS A 161 -15.97 -54.07 -37.64
C LYS A 161 -14.87 -53.16 -37.05
N GLU A 162 -13.67 -53.25 -37.60
CA GLU A 162 -12.46 -52.53 -37.18
C GLU A 162 -12.65 -51.01 -37.27
N GLU A 163 -13.10 -50.51 -38.44
CA GLU A 163 -13.36 -49.09 -38.67
C GLU A 163 -14.43 -48.52 -37.73
N LYS A 164 -15.53 -49.27 -37.53
CA LYS A 164 -16.58 -48.88 -36.58
C LYS A 164 -16.03 -48.77 -35.15
N MET A 165 -15.15 -49.68 -34.74
CA MET A 165 -14.54 -49.64 -33.41
C MET A 165 -13.52 -48.50 -33.27
N ARG A 166 -12.74 -48.19 -34.31
CA ARG A 166 -11.88 -46.99 -34.37
C ARG A 166 -12.70 -45.72 -34.12
N GLN A 167 -13.86 -45.59 -34.79
CA GLN A 167 -14.76 -44.45 -34.62
C GLN A 167 -15.39 -44.37 -33.22
N GLU A 168 -15.85 -45.49 -32.64
CA GLU A 168 -16.42 -45.51 -31.28
C GLU A 168 -15.39 -45.16 -30.19
N ILE A 169 -14.15 -45.64 -30.31
CA ILE A 169 -13.03 -45.29 -29.41
C ILE A 169 -12.65 -43.80 -29.54
N ALA A 170 -12.56 -43.27 -30.77
CA ALA A 170 -12.25 -41.86 -31.02
C ALA A 170 -13.35 -40.93 -30.48
N ALA A 171 -14.63 -41.27 -30.66
CA ALA A 171 -15.75 -40.51 -30.14
C ALA A 171 -15.77 -40.46 -28.60
N ILE A 172 -15.45 -41.58 -27.94
CA ILE A 172 -15.31 -41.64 -26.49
C ILE A 172 -14.13 -40.79 -26.00
N SER A 173 -12.96 -40.90 -26.64
CA SER A 173 -11.77 -40.11 -26.27
C SER A 173 -12.01 -38.61 -26.44
N SER A 174 -12.71 -38.21 -27.51
CA SER A 174 -13.10 -36.82 -27.76
C SER A 174 -14.03 -36.28 -26.68
N ARG A 175 -15.13 -37.00 -26.36
CA ARG A 175 -16.07 -36.62 -25.29
C ARG A 175 -15.40 -36.53 -23.92
N TRP A 176 -14.52 -37.48 -23.60
CA TRP A 176 -13.75 -37.46 -22.35
C TRP A 176 -12.89 -36.20 -22.22
N ASN A 177 -12.16 -35.86 -23.28
CA ASN A 177 -11.27 -34.70 -23.29
C ASN A 177 -12.05 -33.38 -23.19
N VAL A 178 -13.24 -33.29 -23.79
CA VAL A 178 -14.15 -32.14 -23.63
C VAL A 178 -14.66 -32.05 -22.18
N LEU A 179 -15.19 -33.14 -21.62
CA LEU A 179 -15.67 -33.18 -20.24
C LEU A 179 -14.59 -32.78 -19.24
N CYS A 180 -13.38 -33.33 -19.36
CA CYS A 180 -12.24 -33.00 -18.49
C CYS A 180 -11.79 -31.54 -18.64
N LYS A 181 -11.86 -30.98 -19.86
CA LYS A 181 -11.52 -29.57 -20.08
C LYS A 181 -12.56 -28.65 -19.42
N ASP A 182 -13.84 -28.87 -19.70
CA ASP A 182 -14.94 -28.06 -19.14
C ASP A 182 -14.94 -28.13 -17.60
N ALA A 183 -14.65 -29.31 -17.05
CA ALA A 183 -14.45 -29.54 -15.62
C ALA A 183 -13.33 -28.68 -15.03
N VAL A 184 -12.13 -28.70 -15.64
CA VAL A 184 -10.96 -27.92 -15.18
C VAL A 184 -11.18 -26.41 -15.34
N ASP A 185 -11.71 -25.96 -16.48
CA ASP A 185 -12.00 -24.54 -16.74
C ASP A 185 -13.01 -23.99 -15.69
N LYS A 186 -13.95 -24.82 -15.24
CA LYS A 186 -14.87 -24.47 -14.15
C LYS A 186 -14.22 -24.48 -12.77
N CYS A 187 -13.34 -25.44 -12.45
CA CYS A 187 -12.56 -25.41 -11.20
C CYS A 187 -11.73 -24.12 -11.08
N ASN A 188 -11.02 -23.75 -12.14
CA ASN A 188 -10.25 -22.49 -12.19
C ASN A 188 -11.15 -21.25 -12.01
N SER A 189 -12.40 -21.29 -12.52
CA SER A 189 -13.37 -20.21 -12.37
C SER A 189 -13.91 -20.09 -10.93
N ILE A 190 -14.09 -21.21 -10.24
CA ILE A 190 -14.52 -21.28 -8.83
C ILE A 190 -13.39 -20.77 -7.91
N GLU A 191 -12.16 -21.24 -8.13
CA GLU A 191 -10.96 -20.77 -7.43
C GLU A 191 -10.79 -19.25 -7.56
N ALA A 192 -10.85 -18.72 -8.77
CA ALA A 192 -10.73 -17.29 -9.02
C ALA A 192 -11.83 -16.46 -8.33
N PHE A 193 -13.06 -17.00 -8.22
CA PHE A 193 -14.17 -16.36 -7.50
C PHE A 193 -13.95 -16.33 -5.99
N VAL A 194 -13.48 -17.43 -5.39
CA VAL A 194 -13.17 -17.48 -3.94
C VAL A 194 -11.96 -16.62 -3.60
N LEU A 195 -10.94 -16.56 -4.46
CA LEU A 195 -9.83 -15.61 -4.31
C LEU A 195 -10.32 -14.15 -4.42
N GLU A 196 -11.24 -13.82 -5.33
CA GLU A 196 -11.85 -12.48 -5.38
C GLU A 196 -12.56 -12.16 -4.05
N MET A 197 -13.36 -13.08 -3.50
CA MET A 197 -13.97 -12.93 -2.17
C MET A 197 -12.93 -12.71 -1.07
N GLN A 198 -11.87 -13.51 -1.01
CA GLN A 198 -10.80 -13.37 0.00
C GLN A 198 -10.15 -11.98 -0.06
N THR A 199 -9.91 -11.44 -1.25
CA THR A 199 -9.36 -10.07 -1.39
C THR A 199 -10.35 -8.99 -0.96
N GLU A 200 -11.64 -9.17 -1.19
CA GLU A 200 -12.68 -8.22 -0.76
C GLU A 200 -12.88 -8.24 0.76
N TYR A 201 -12.86 -9.42 1.39
CA TYR A 201 -12.87 -9.55 2.86
C TYR A 201 -11.60 -8.99 3.50
N SER A 202 -10.42 -9.17 2.88
CA SER A 202 -9.16 -8.54 3.35
C SER A 202 -9.22 -7.00 3.29
N LYS A 203 -9.87 -6.44 2.26
CA LYS A 203 -10.13 -4.99 2.15
C LYS A 203 -11.14 -4.51 3.20
N LEU A 204 -12.20 -5.29 3.46
CA LEU A 204 -13.18 -5.00 4.50
C LEU A 204 -12.51 -4.95 5.89
N ASP A 205 -11.66 -5.91 6.21
CA ASP A 205 -10.88 -5.94 7.45
C ASP A 205 -10.00 -4.68 7.62
N LEU A 206 -9.27 -4.30 6.58
CA LEU A 206 -8.46 -3.07 6.59
C LEU A 206 -9.33 -1.82 6.71
N TRP A 207 -10.53 -1.84 6.13
CA TRP A 207 -11.50 -0.76 6.23
C TRP A 207 -12.08 -0.63 7.65
N MET A 208 -12.46 -1.74 8.30
CA MET A 208 -12.98 -1.76 9.68
C MET A 208 -11.94 -1.24 10.67
N ASN A 209 -10.68 -1.65 10.55
CA ASN A 209 -9.58 -1.10 11.35
C ASN A 209 -9.41 0.42 11.14
N ASN A 210 -9.53 0.89 9.89
CA ASN A 210 -9.50 2.33 9.60
C ASN A 210 -10.72 3.08 10.15
N ALA A 211 -11.89 2.42 10.21
CA ALA A 211 -13.11 2.94 10.81
C ALA A 211 -12.96 3.12 12.33
N GLU A 212 -12.37 2.17 13.06
CA GLU A 212 -12.11 2.32 14.50
C GLU A 212 -11.13 3.48 14.78
N ILE A 213 -10.08 3.65 13.96
CA ILE A 213 -9.13 4.78 14.10
C ILE A 213 -9.81 6.11 13.75
N ALA A 214 -10.67 6.15 12.73
CA ALA A 214 -11.42 7.34 12.38
C ALA A 214 -12.42 7.73 13.48
N ASP A 215 -13.15 6.78 14.05
CA ASP A 215 -14.09 7.03 15.15
C ASP A 215 -13.36 7.53 16.40
N SER A 216 -12.21 6.92 16.74
CA SER A 216 -11.34 7.36 17.84
C SER A 216 -10.88 8.81 17.66
N LEU A 217 -10.50 9.19 16.44
CA LEU A 217 -10.13 10.58 16.12
C LEU A 217 -11.35 11.51 16.22
N LEU A 218 -12.54 11.11 15.76
CA LEU A 218 -13.75 11.93 15.92
C LEU A 218 -14.09 12.15 17.41
N MET A 219 -13.93 11.12 18.25
CA MET A 219 -14.11 11.22 19.70
C MET A 219 -13.09 12.15 20.37
N GLU A 220 -11.86 12.26 19.84
CA GLU A 220 -10.87 13.25 20.30
C GLU A 220 -11.32 14.69 20.01
N TYR A 221 -11.92 14.94 18.84
CA TYR A 221 -12.35 16.29 18.43
C TYR A 221 -13.71 16.73 18.99
N ASP A 222 -14.58 15.80 19.39
CA ASP A 222 -15.95 16.09 19.85
C ASP A 222 -16.04 17.09 21.03
N PRO A 223 -15.19 17.00 22.09
CA PRO A 223 -15.19 17.97 23.19
C PRO A 223 -14.79 19.38 22.74
N TYR A 224 -13.85 19.50 21.79
CA TYR A 224 -13.38 20.78 21.28
C TYR A 224 -14.37 21.47 20.34
N ALA A 225 -15.38 20.74 19.84
CA ALA A 225 -16.33 21.25 18.85
C ALA A 225 -17.17 22.43 19.38
N ASP A 226 -17.52 22.42 20.67
CA ASP A 226 -18.30 23.50 21.30
C ASP A 226 -17.43 24.57 21.99
N HIS A 227 -16.12 24.36 22.10
CA HIS A 227 -15.22 25.29 22.79
C HIS A 227 -15.01 26.62 22.01
N PRO A 228 -14.84 27.74 22.71
CA PRO A 228 -14.91 27.90 24.18
C PRO A 228 -16.35 28.04 24.67
N GLU A 229 -16.66 27.44 25.82
CA GLU A 229 -17.99 27.55 26.46
C GLU A 229 -18.35 28.99 26.87
N LYS A 230 -17.34 29.80 27.23
CA LYS A 230 -17.49 31.18 27.67
C LYS A 230 -16.52 32.08 26.90
N LEU A 231 -17.07 33.12 26.29
CA LEU A 231 -16.29 34.11 25.53
C LEU A 231 -15.64 35.13 26.46
N GLY A 232 -14.41 35.52 26.14
CA GLY A 232 -13.66 36.53 26.90
C GLY A 232 -14.34 37.91 26.91
N THR A 233 -14.08 38.70 27.95
CA THR A 233 -14.65 40.05 28.12
C THR A 233 -13.89 41.15 27.37
N THR A 234 -12.69 40.84 26.83
CA THR A 234 -11.83 41.78 26.10
C THR A 234 -11.60 41.32 24.65
N ILE A 235 -11.41 42.27 23.73
CA ILE A 235 -11.14 41.94 22.31
C ILE A 235 -9.90 41.06 22.16
N THR A 236 -8.88 41.25 22.99
CA THR A 236 -7.65 40.46 22.95
C THR A 236 -7.90 38.99 23.33
N ALA A 237 -8.66 38.75 24.42
CA ALA A 237 -9.01 37.39 24.84
C ALA A 237 -9.88 36.67 23.79
N VAL A 238 -10.90 37.33 23.24
CA VAL A 238 -11.78 36.73 22.22
C VAL A 238 -11.03 36.49 20.90
N ARG A 239 -10.01 37.30 20.57
CA ARG A 239 -9.12 37.04 19.42
C ARG A 239 -8.22 35.83 19.62
N LEU A 240 -7.74 35.58 20.84
CA LEU A 240 -6.96 34.38 21.15
C LEU A 240 -7.83 33.12 21.00
N GLN A 241 -9.05 33.15 21.57
CA GLN A 241 -10.06 32.11 21.39
C GLN A 241 -10.41 31.85 19.92
N LEU A 242 -10.47 32.89 19.08
CA LEU A 242 -10.67 32.73 17.63
C LEU A 242 -9.50 31.99 16.98
N HIS A 243 -8.27 32.35 17.31
CA HIS A 243 -7.07 31.72 16.76
C HIS A 243 -6.95 30.24 17.18
N GLU A 244 -7.29 29.91 18.43
CA GLU A 244 -7.37 28.53 18.93
C GLU A 244 -8.43 27.72 18.18
N ASN A 245 -9.66 28.23 18.07
CA ASN A 245 -10.74 27.58 17.32
C ASN A 245 -10.39 27.41 15.83
N GLN A 246 -9.76 28.40 15.20
CA GLN A 246 -9.28 28.30 13.81
C GLN A 246 -8.23 27.19 13.66
N LYS A 247 -7.26 27.09 14.58
CA LYS A 247 -6.23 26.04 14.57
C LYS A 247 -6.85 24.64 14.72
N VAL A 248 -7.84 24.46 15.61
CA VAL A 248 -8.57 23.20 15.77
C VAL A 248 -9.34 22.86 14.49
N LEU A 249 -10.09 23.81 13.93
CA LEU A 249 -10.90 23.64 12.72
C LEU A 249 -10.03 23.33 11.48
N GLU A 250 -8.87 23.96 11.34
CA GLU A 250 -7.93 23.67 10.25
C GLU A 250 -7.32 22.26 10.41
N ASN A 251 -6.93 21.87 11.62
CA ASN A 251 -6.41 20.53 11.89
C ASN A 251 -7.48 19.44 11.69
N PHE A 252 -8.70 19.67 12.16
CA PHE A 252 -9.83 18.77 11.92
C PHE A 252 -10.08 18.58 10.42
N ARG A 253 -10.04 19.65 9.62
CA ARG A 253 -10.26 19.57 8.16
C ARG A 253 -9.15 18.85 7.39
N LYS A 254 -7.92 18.74 7.93
CA LYS A 254 -6.87 17.88 7.37
C LYS A 254 -7.26 16.39 7.36
N SER A 255 -8.22 15.97 8.20
CA SER A 255 -8.77 14.59 8.18
C SER A 255 -9.76 14.33 7.05
N LYS A 256 -10.34 15.37 6.41
CA LYS A 256 -11.42 15.24 5.42
C LYS A 256 -11.09 14.31 4.24
N PRO A 257 -9.89 14.34 3.63
CA PRO A 257 -9.55 13.42 2.54
C PRO A 257 -9.56 11.95 2.96
N ARG A 258 -9.17 11.64 4.22
CA ARG A 258 -9.21 10.28 4.76
C ARG A 258 -10.64 9.75 4.85
N LEU A 259 -11.58 10.57 5.31
CA LEU A 259 -12.99 10.22 5.37
C LEU A 259 -13.59 10.00 3.97
N HIS A 260 -13.23 10.85 3.01
CA HIS A 260 -13.71 10.68 1.62
C HIS A 260 -13.21 9.36 1.03
N ASN A 261 -11.92 9.05 1.15
CA ASN A 261 -11.33 7.78 0.72
C ASN A 261 -11.99 6.57 1.40
N MET A 262 -12.28 6.64 2.71
CA MET A 262 -13.02 5.57 3.40
C MET A 262 -14.44 5.38 2.84
N ASN A 263 -15.14 6.47 2.50
CA ASN A 263 -16.46 6.39 1.89
C ASN A 263 -16.40 5.78 0.47
N ASP A 264 -15.38 6.09 -0.31
CA ASP A 264 -15.18 5.53 -1.65
C ASP A 264 -14.80 4.05 -1.60
N ILE A 265 -13.97 3.64 -0.63
CA ILE A 265 -13.66 2.22 -0.37
C ILE A 265 -14.92 1.47 0.08
N ALA A 266 -15.73 2.03 0.99
CA ALA A 266 -17.01 1.43 1.37
C ALA A 266 -17.95 1.30 0.15
N ALA A 267 -18.00 2.32 -0.71
CA ALA A 267 -18.81 2.32 -1.92
C ALA A 267 -18.31 1.36 -3.01
N THR A 268 -17.02 0.99 -3.04
CA THR A 268 -16.48 -0.04 -3.96
C THR A 268 -16.74 -1.45 -3.41
N LEU A 269 -16.51 -1.67 -2.11
CA LEU A 269 -16.87 -2.91 -1.41
C LEU A 269 -18.36 -3.25 -1.55
N MET A 270 -19.27 -2.30 -1.28
CA MET A 270 -20.72 -2.50 -1.46
C MET A 270 -21.12 -2.75 -2.93
N LYS A 271 -20.28 -2.37 -3.91
CA LYS A 271 -20.53 -2.60 -5.35
C LYS A 271 -19.92 -3.88 -5.88
N SER A 272 -18.98 -4.52 -5.17
CA SER A 272 -18.32 -5.74 -5.68
C SER A 272 -19.27 -6.93 -5.71
N GLY A 273 -20.25 -6.99 -4.79
CA GLY A 273 -21.16 -8.13 -4.66
C GLY A 273 -20.41 -9.39 -4.25
N ARG A 274 -19.39 -9.24 -3.40
CA ARG A 274 -18.57 -10.34 -2.84
C ARG A 274 -18.65 -10.42 -1.32
N LEU A 275 -19.40 -9.53 -0.70
CA LEU A 275 -19.73 -9.54 0.72
C LEU A 275 -21.13 -10.13 0.93
N ASP A 276 -21.36 -10.77 2.06
CA ASP A 276 -22.70 -11.19 2.46
C ASP A 276 -23.59 -9.99 2.85
N GLU A 277 -24.90 -10.23 3.01
CA GLU A 277 -25.87 -9.16 3.29
C GLU A 277 -25.57 -8.46 4.62
N GLU A 278 -25.14 -9.22 5.64
CA GLU A 278 -24.87 -8.73 6.99
C GLU A 278 -23.64 -7.82 7.05
N ASN A 279 -22.50 -8.22 6.46
CA ASN A 279 -21.32 -7.36 6.36
C ASN A 279 -21.60 -6.13 5.48
N THR A 280 -22.45 -6.25 4.46
CA THR A 280 -22.83 -5.12 3.60
C THR A 280 -23.79 -4.15 4.31
N ASP A 281 -24.66 -4.62 5.20
CA ASP A 281 -25.51 -3.78 6.08
C ASP A 281 -24.66 -3.12 7.19
N GLU A 282 -23.70 -3.84 7.78
CA GLU A 282 -22.82 -3.30 8.82
C GLU A 282 -21.84 -2.27 8.28
N LEU A 283 -21.23 -2.54 7.11
CA LEU A 283 -20.40 -1.57 6.37
C LEU A 283 -21.16 -0.28 6.07
N GLU A 284 -22.42 -0.39 5.59
CA GLU A 284 -23.29 0.77 5.36
C GLU A 284 -23.66 1.49 6.67
N ARG A 285 -23.89 0.77 7.76
CA ARG A 285 -24.17 1.36 9.07
C ARG A 285 -22.99 2.18 9.58
N VAL A 286 -21.79 1.59 9.60
CA VAL A 286 -20.58 2.21 10.15
C VAL A 286 -20.17 3.45 9.36
N ILE A 287 -20.16 3.40 8.01
CA ILE A 287 -19.78 4.59 7.22
C ILE A 287 -20.76 5.76 7.44
N ASN A 288 -22.06 5.49 7.50
CA ASN A 288 -23.07 6.52 7.75
C ASN A 288 -22.94 7.14 9.15
N VAL A 289 -22.60 6.35 10.17
CA VAL A 289 -22.33 6.88 11.53
C VAL A 289 -21.09 7.78 11.55
N ILE A 290 -19.99 7.36 10.94
CA ILE A 290 -18.74 8.16 10.91
C ILE A 290 -18.92 9.46 10.13
N VAL A 291 -19.58 9.42 8.97
CA VAL A 291 -19.88 10.63 8.18
C VAL A 291 -20.77 11.59 8.97
N ALA A 292 -21.84 11.10 9.60
CA ALA A 292 -22.73 11.93 10.42
C ALA A 292 -22.02 12.56 11.63
N LYS A 293 -21.14 11.81 12.33
CA LYS A 293 -20.30 12.34 13.41
C LYS A 293 -19.37 13.46 12.90
N TRP A 294 -18.69 13.24 11.76
CA TRP A 294 -17.80 14.25 11.17
C TRP A 294 -18.53 15.53 10.77
N GLU A 295 -19.69 15.42 10.12
CA GLU A 295 -20.51 16.57 9.74
C GLU A 295 -21.03 17.33 10.97
N SER A 296 -21.43 16.62 12.03
CA SER A 296 -21.84 17.24 13.31
C SER A 296 -20.72 18.09 13.93
N ILE A 297 -19.49 17.56 13.95
CA ILE A 297 -18.31 18.24 14.51
C ILE A 297 -17.90 19.46 13.67
N ASP A 298 -17.85 19.37 12.32
CA ASP A 298 -17.55 20.55 11.48
C ASP A 298 -18.61 21.64 11.69
N ASN A 299 -19.90 21.27 11.76
CA ASN A 299 -20.99 22.21 12.00
C ASN A 299 -20.87 22.91 13.36
N ARG A 300 -20.59 22.18 14.45
CA ARG A 300 -20.36 22.75 15.79
C ARG A 300 -19.12 23.66 15.84
N LEU A 301 -18.01 23.26 15.22
CA LEU A 301 -16.79 24.07 15.11
C LEU A 301 -17.04 25.38 14.34
N ASN A 302 -17.74 25.33 13.19
CA ASN A 302 -18.13 26.54 12.45
C ASN A 302 -19.07 27.44 13.28
N ALA A 303 -20.07 26.86 13.95
CA ALA A 303 -20.98 27.61 14.82
C ALA A 303 -20.21 28.29 15.97
N SER A 304 -19.22 27.62 16.57
CA SER A 304 -18.37 28.21 17.60
C SER A 304 -17.56 29.39 17.07
N ARG A 305 -16.90 29.23 15.91
CA ARG A 305 -16.20 30.31 15.19
C ARG A 305 -17.10 31.54 14.98
N ASP A 306 -18.33 31.32 14.54
CA ASP A 306 -19.26 32.40 14.19
C ASP A 306 -19.81 33.10 15.45
N ARG A 307 -20.01 32.38 16.57
CA ARG A 307 -20.25 32.97 17.90
C ARG A 307 -19.11 33.88 18.33
N ILE A 308 -17.85 33.45 18.16
CA ILE A 308 -16.65 34.23 18.51
C ILE A 308 -16.58 35.53 17.66
N TYR A 309 -16.79 35.43 16.34
CA TYR A 309 -16.83 36.60 15.45
C TYR A 309 -17.92 37.61 15.84
N ALA A 310 -19.12 37.12 16.19
CA ALA A 310 -20.22 37.96 16.63
C ALA A 310 -19.86 38.77 17.90
N GLU A 311 -19.18 38.17 18.88
CA GLU A 311 -18.78 38.88 20.10
C GLU A 311 -17.62 39.86 19.86
N ILE A 312 -16.66 39.55 18.98
CA ILE A 312 -15.64 40.53 18.53
C ILE A 312 -16.32 41.78 17.96
N ASN A 313 -17.36 41.61 17.14
CA ASN A 313 -18.11 42.72 16.56
C ASN A 313 -18.89 43.52 17.62
N LYS A 314 -19.54 42.86 18.59
CA LYS A 314 -20.20 43.53 19.72
C LYS A 314 -19.19 44.34 20.56
N LEU A 315 -18.03 43.77 20.89
CA LEU A 315 -16.98 44.46 21.66
C LEU A 315 -16.41 45.67 20.90
N ARG A 316 -16.18 45.56 19.58
CA ARG A 316 -15.79 46.70 18.74
C ARG A 316 -16.84 47.82 18.79
N GLN A 317 -18.13 47.49 18.68
CA GLN A 317 -19.20 48.49 18.79
C GLN A 317 -19.27 49.15 20.16
N ARG A 318 -19.06 48.40 21.27
CA ARG A 318 -18.97 48.97 22.63
C ARG A 318 -17.83 49.99 22.72
N LEU A 319 -16.65 49.67 22.20
CA LEU A 319 -15.49 50.58 22.15
C LEU A 319 -15.74 51.85 21.32
N VAL A 320 -16.41 51.74 20.18
CA VAL A 320 -16.80 52.90 19.36
C VAL A 320 -17.79 53.80 20.12
N LYS A 321 -18.83 53.23 20.73
CA LYS A 321 -19.79 53.96 21.56
C LYS A 321 -19.11 54.65 22.75
N GLN A 322 -18.15 53.97 23.40
CA GLN A 322 -17.37 54.54 24.51
C GLN A 322 -16.49 55.71 24.04
N ARG A 323 -15.73 55.55 22.94
CA ARG A 323 -14.93 56.64 22.33
C ARG A 323 -15.79 57.85 21.95
N GLN A 324 -16.95 57.63 21.32
CA GLN A 324 -17.90 58.70 21.01
C GLN A 324 -18.40 59.41 22.28
N SER A 325 -18.70 58.67 23.35
CA SER A 325 -19.13 59.26 24.63
C SER A 325 -18.03 60.11 25.27
N ILE A 326 -16.76 59.67 25.18
CA ILE A 326 -15.59 60.39 25.68
C ILE A 326 -15.40 61.68 24.87
N ILE A 327 -15.45 61.61 23.54
CA ILE A 327 -15.37 62.78 22.65
C ILE A 327 -16.49 63.79 22.95
N ARG A 328 -17.72 63.33 23.19
CA ARG A 328 -18.85 64.19 23.61
C ARG A 328 -18.60 64.87 24.97
N ARG A 329 -18.01 64.17 25.95
CA ARG A 329 -17.62 64.76 27.25
C ARG A 329 -16.52 65.83 27.07
N PHE A 330 -15.49 65.54 26.28
CA PHE A 330 -14.40 66.48 26.01
C PHE A 330 -14.86 67.71 25.23
N SER A 331 -15.69 67.55 24.18
CA SER A 331 -16.25 68.68 23.44
C SER A 331 -17.20 69.53 24.30
N SER A 332 -18.01 68.91 25.18
CA SER A 332 -18.83 69.63 26.16
C SER A 332 -17.97 70.45 27.15
N ARG A 333 -16.90 69.87 27.72
CA ARG A 333 -15.93 70.61 28.55
C ARG A 333 -15.22 71.74 27.79
N ARG A 334 -14.85 71.52 26.52
CA ARG A 334 -14.21 72.55 25.68
C ARG A 334 -15.18 73.70 25.37
N ASN A 335 -16.42 73.39 24.99
CA ASN A 335 -17.44 74.36 24.62
C ASN A 335 -17.93 75.18 25.83
N SER A 336 -18.03 74.59 27.02
CA SER A 336 -18.32 75.31 28.27
C SER A 336 -17.17 76.23 28.70
N SER A 337 -15.91 75.79 28.53
CA SER A 337 -14.72 76.63 28.73
C SER A 337 -14.69 77.83 27.76
N PHE A 338 -14.94 77.60 26.46
CA PHE A 338 -15.06 78.69 25.47
C PHE A 338 -16.23 79.63 25.76
N ARG A 339 -17.40 79.14 26.18
CA ARG A 339 -18.52 79.99 26.64
C ARG A 339 -18.14 80.84 27.86
N ARG A 340 -17.44 80.27 28.85
CA ARG A 340 -16.91 81.05 30.00
C ARG A 340 -15.92 82.13 29.54
N LYS A 341 -14.93 81.81 28.70
CA LYS A 341 -13.96 82.80 28.17
C LYS A 341 -14.65 83.91 27.36
N ARG A 342 -15.62 83.57 26.50
CA ARG A 342 -16.39 84.55 25.71
C ARG A 342 -17.31 85.43 26.58
N SER A 343 -17.88 84.87 27.65
CA SER A 343 -18.65 85.62 28.65
C SER A 343 -17.78 86.59 29.44
N MET A 344 -16.60 86.15 29.91
CA MET A 344 -15.63 87.03 30.58
C MET A 344 -15.11 88.14 29.67
N ARG A 345 -14.89 87.85 28.39
CA ARG A 345 -14.53 88.86 27.38
C ARG A 345 -15.65 89.88 27.18
N LYS A 346 -16.91 89.44 27.01
CA LYS A 346 -18.08 90.34 26.94
C LYS A 346 -18.26 91.18 28.21
N LYS A 347 -17.97 90.63 29.41
CA LYS A 347 -17.98 91.43 30.65
C LYS A 347 -16.92 92.52 30.64
N ARG A 348 -15.69 92.24 30.19
CA ARG A 348 -14.62 93.23 30.05
C ARG A 348 -14.96 94.30 29.00
N GLU A 349 -15.50 93.90 27.85
CA GLU A 349 -15.96 94.82 26.79
C GLU A 349 -17.11 95.72 27.27
N ALA A 350 -18.04 95.19 28.09
CA ALA A 350 -19.10 95.99 28.71
C ALA A 350 -18.58 96.91 29.84
N GLN A 351 -17.52 96.51 30.53
CA GLN A 351 -16.88 97.32 31.57
C GLN A 351 -16.09 98.48 30.94
N GLN A 352 -15.37 98.23 29.84
CA GLN A 352 -14.73 99.28 29.03
C GLN A 352 -15.75 100.24 28.41
N LYS A 353 -16.92 99.75 27.94
CA LYS A 353 -17.99 100.65 27.48
C LYS A 353 -18.51 101.56 28.59
N LYS A 354 -18.65 101.05 29.82
CA LYS A 354 -19.00 101.89 30.99
C LYS A 354 -17.90 102.89 31.36
N GLU A 355 -16.62 102.55 31.17
CA GLU A 355 -15.49 103.48 31.38
C GLU A 355 -15.40 104.57 30.29
N VAL A 356 -15.94 104.32 29.10
CA VAL A 356 -16.07 105.31 28.01
C VAL A 356 -17.32 106.18 28.21
N GLU A 357 -18.47 105.59 28.57
CA GLU A 357 -19.70 106.34 28.91
C GLU A 357 -19.54 107.27 30.14
N THR A 358 -18.54 107.03 31.01
CA THR A 358 -18.17 107.96 32.10
C THR A 358 -17.09 108.97 31.75
N LYS A 359 -16.66 109.06 30.47
CA LYS A 359 -15.63 110.00 30.01
C LYS A 359 -16.06 110.90 28.85
N ASP A 360 -17.15 110.60 28.16
CA ASP A 360 -17.76 111.50 27.17
C ASP A 360 -18.66 112.57 27.83
N GLN A 361 -18.07 113.30 28.78
CA GLN A 361 -18.61 114.55 29.31
C GLN A 361 -17.58 115.68 29.17
N ASP A 362 -16.85 115.71 28.04
CA ASP A 362 -16.27 116.95 27.51
C ASP A 362 -15.85 116.81 26.03
N ALA A 363 -15.64 117.94 25.36
CA ALA A 363 -15.15 118.09 23.97
C ALA A 363 -16.07 117.62 22.82
N ASN A 364 -16.98 118.53 22.47
CA ASN A 364 -17.59 118.64 21.14
C ASN A 364 -16.53 118.88 20.02
N GLU A 365 -16.95 118.82 18.75
CA GLU A 365 -16.16 119.06 17.51
C GLU A 365 -15.16 117.96 17.11
N ARG A 366 -15.36 117.20 16.02
CA ARG A 366 -15.47 117.68 14.62
C ARG A 366 -16.30 116.75 13.74
N LYS A 367 -16.65 117.25 12.55
CA LYS A 367 -17.69 116.73 11.64
C LYS A 367 -17.10 116.55 10.23
N ILE A 368 -17.73 115.69 9.43
CA ILE A 368 -17.73 115.62 7.93
C ILE A 368 -16.69 114.68 7.25
N ASP A 369 -17.26 113.77 6.44
CA ASP A 369 -16.77 113.00 5.26
C ASP A 369 -15.53 112.07 5.41
N ILE A 370 -15.47 110.89 4.77
CA ILE A 370 -15.59 110.64 3.33
C ILE A 370 -16.12 109.22 3.02
N SER A 371 -16.87 109.11 1.92
CA SER A 371 -17.27 107.85 1.25
C SER A 371 -16.35 107.55 0.05
N MET A 372 -16.30 106.27 -0.38
CA MET A 372 -15.55 105.71 -1.52
C MET A 372 -14.01 105.63 -1.40
N LYS A 373 -13.48 104.41 -1.58
CA LYS A 373 -12.66 103.97 -2.75
C LYS A 373 -12.24 102.50 -2.55
N GLU A 374 -12.46 101.61 -3.53
CA GLU A 374 -11.47 101.13 -4.55
C GLU A 374 -10.30 100.32 -3.93
N THR A 375 -9.79 99.21 -4.48
CA THR A 375 -10.02 98.54 -5.78
C THR A 375 -9.46 97.10 -5.77
N VAL A 376 -10.10 96.22 -6.55
CA VAL A 376 -9.49 95.25 -7.50
C VAL A 376 -8.12 94.62 -7.18
N THR A 377 -8.10 93.29 -7.18
CA THR A 377 -7.14 92.54 -8.02
C THR A 377 -7.80 91.28 -8.61
N LYS A 378 -8.00 91.29 -9.93
CA LYS A 378 -8.50 90.15 -10.75
C LYS A 378 -7.35 89.19 -11.08
N ARG A 379 -7.74 88.00 -11.61
CA ARG A 379 -7.08 87.14 -12.64
C ARG A 379 -6.73 85.72 -12.11
N THR A 380 -6.98 84.61 -12.83
CA THR A 380 -7.73 84.27 -14.08
C THR A 380 -7.96 82.73 -14.09
N SER A 381 -9.14 82.18 -14.46
CA SER A 381 -9.49 81.44 -15.72
C SER A 381 -8.56 80.27 -16.13
N LEU A 382 -8.94 79.16 -16.79
CA LEU A 382 -10.13 78.73 -17.59
C LEU A 382 -10.57 77.29 -17.19
N ASP A 383 -11.83 76.86 -17.34
CA ASP A 383 -12.50 76.18 -18.50
C ASP A 383 -11.71 74.98 -19.10
N LEU A 384 -12.26 73.79 -19.44
CA LEU A 384 -13.41 73.44 -20.32
C LEU A 384 -13.88 71.96 -20.06
N THR A 385 -15.16 71.65 -19.75
CA THR A 385 -16.28 71.11 -20.61
C THR A 385 -16.32 69.62 -21.05
N VAL A 386 -17.49 68.97 -20.79
CA VAL A 386 -18.28 68.07 -21.71
C VAL A 386 -17.71 66.66 -22.03
N SER A 387 -18.46 65.55 -22.22
CA SER A 387 -19.90 65.32 -22.48
C SER A 387 -20.48 64.07 -21.76
N SER A 388 -21.81 63.96 -21.75
CA SER A 388 -22.60 62.76 -21.44
C SER A 388 -23.27 62.14 -22.69
N ASP A 389 -23.94 60.98 -22.45
CA ASP A 389 -25.20 60.50 -23.06
C ASP A 389 -25.27 59.62 -24.35
N GLN A 390 -25.71 58.37 -24.12
CA GLN A 390 -26.94 57.71 -24.62
C GLN A 390 -27.14 57.10 -26.04
N ASN A 391 -27.60 55.82 -26.02
CA ASN A 391 -28.90 55.28 -26.53
C ASN A 391 -28.99 54.19 -27.64
N SER A 392 -30.05 53.36 -27.46
CA SER A 392 -30.72 52.39 -28.38
C SER A 392 -29.99 51.06 -28.72
N LYS A 393 -30.59 49.85 -28.85
CA LYS A 393 -31.94 49.21 -28.96
C LYS A 393 -32.22 48.54 -30.33
N VAL A 394 -33.07 47.48 -30.30
CA VAL A 394 -33.61 46.63 -31.40
C VAL A 394 -32.67 45.47 -31.81
N ASP A 395 -32.98 44.16 -31.82
CA ASP A 395 -34.15 43.24 -31.67
C ASP A 395 -34.50 42.45 -32.96
N GLU A 396 -35.02 41.21 -32.77
CA GLU A 396 -35.23 40.06 -33.70
C GLU A 396 -34.12 38.95 -33.75
N ARG A 397 -34.30 37.61 -33.65
CA ARG A 397 -35.43 36.63 -33.38
C ARG A 397 -35.88 35.80 -34.62
N ILE A 398 -36.56 34.64 -34.38
CA ILE A 398 -37.31 33.74 -35.33
C ILE A 398 -36.44 32.86 -36.30
N ARG A 399 -36.66 31.55 -36.59
CA ARG A 399 -37.45 30.37 -36.10
C ARG A 399 -36.76 29.07 -36.64
N VAL A 400 -36.61 27.94 -35.92
CA VAL A 400 -37.54 26.78 -35.68
C VAL A 400 -37.93 25.92 -36.90
N LEU A 401 -37.61 24.61 -36.84
CA LEU A 401 -38.33 23.35 -37.26
C LEU A 401 -37.26 22.27 -37.60
N SER A 402 -37.15 21.05 -37.05
CA SER A 402 -38.08 19.99 -36.54
C SER A 402 -38.52 18.94 -37.58
N LYS A 403 -38.01 17.70 -37.43
CA LYS A 403 -38.50 16.33 -37.80
C LYS A 403 -37.28 15.38 -37.73
N LYS A 404 -37.17 14.32 -36.92
CA LYS A 404 -38.06 13.25 -36.37
C LYS A 404 -38.20 12.02 -37.29
N GLU A 405 -37.93 10.86 -36.68
CA GLU A 405 -37.79 9.49 -37.20
C GLU A 405 -38.93 8.97 -38.10
N ILE A 406 -38.60 8.01 -38.97
CA ILE A 406 -39.44 6.83 -39.25
C ILE A 406 -38.57 5.56 -39.31
N VAL A 407 -39.03 4.50 -38.64
CA VAL A 407 -38.61 3.10 -38.78
C VAL A 407 -39.77 2.36 -39.47
N THR A 408 -39.51 1.47 -40.45
CA THR A 408 -40.07 0.09 -40.53
C THR A 408 -39.81 -0.62 -41.87
N SER A 409 -39.45 -1.90 -41.73
CA SER A 409 -39.51 -3.06 -42.65
C SER A 409 -40.58 -3.12 -43.77
N SER A 410 -40.26 -3.89 -44.83
CA SER A 410 -40.88 -5.22 -45.15
C SER A 410 -41.23 -5.44 -46.64
N ALA A 411 -40.93 -6.66 -47.13
CA ALA A 411 -41.55 -7.36 -48.29
C ALA A 411 -41.46 -6.70 -49.69
N ALA A 412 -41.61 -7.40 -50.82
CA ALA A 412 -41.39 -8.81 -51.23
C ALA A 412 -41.58 -8.88 -52.77
N VAL A 413 -41.42 -10.07 -53.36
CA VAL A 413 -41.93 -10.58 -54.67
C VAL A 413 -40.83 -11.05 -55.62
N ASP A 414 -40.73 -12.38 -55.77
CA ASP A 414 -40.12 -13.06 -56.92
C ASP A 414 -40.93 -12.82 -58.20
N LEU A 415 -40.28 -12.81 -59.37
CA LEU A 415 -40.89 -13.35 -60.59
C LEU A 415 -39.81 -13.89 -61.56
N ASN A 416 -40.15 -15.00 -62.21
CA ASN A 416 -39.24 -15.88 -62.95
C ASN A 416 -38.86 -15.42 -64.37
N ALA A 417 -37.89 -16.18 -64.92
CA ALA A 417 -37.61 -16.46 -66.34
C ALA A 417 -36.43 -15.67 -66.94
N SER A 418 -35.57 -16.22 -67.82
CA SER A 418 -35.30 -17.56 -68.36
C SER A 418 -34.28 -17.35 -69.49
N LEU A 419 -33.36 -18.30 -69.72
CA LEU A 419 -32.50 -18.43 -70.92
C LEU A 419 -31.37 -17.40 -71.16
N ASP A 420 -30.15 -17.88 -70.92
CA ASP A 420 -28.93 -17.60 -71.69
C ASP A 420 -29.07 -18.02 -73.18
N PRO A 421 -28.13 -17.66 -74.11
CA PRO A 421 -27.04 -16.68 -74.00
C PRO A 421 -26.90 -15.74 -75.23
N VAL A 422 -26.25 -14.57 -75.06
CA VAL A 422 -25.51 -13.91 -76.17
C VAL A 422 -24.19 -13.36 -75.64
N HIS A 423 -23.08 -13.86 -76.17
CA HIS A 423 -21.75 -13.28 -75.93
C HIS A 423 -21.64 -11.93 -76.65
N VAL A 424 -21.85 -10.84 -75.91
CA VAL A 424 -21.42 -9.50 -76.31
C VAL A 424 -20.16 -9.16 -75.52
N VAL A 425 -18.99 -9.35 -76.15
CA VAL A 425 -17.72 -8.85 -75.62
C VAL A 425 -17.64 -7.36 -75.93
N VAL A 426 -18.11 -6.54 -75.01
CA VAL A 426 -17.74 -5.11 -74.92
C VAL A 426 -16.74 -4.99 -73.78
N LYS A 427 -15.67 -4.22 -74.02
CA LYS A 427 -14.54 -4.06 -73.11
C LYS A 427 -15.02 -3.44 -71.80
N ILE A 428 -14.60 -4.02 -70.68
CA ILE A 428 -14.70 -3.38 -69.36
C ILE A 428 -13.58 -2.34 -69.30
N ASP A 429 -13.89 -1.16 -68.77
CA ASP A 429 -12.94 -0.07 -68.60
C ASP A 429 -11.93 -0.42 -67.49
N ASN A 430 -10.67 -0.70 -67.84
CA ASN A 430 -9.61 -1.03 -66.88
C ASN A 430 -9.38 0.09 -65.84
N ASP A 431 -9.69 1.34 -66.19
CA ASP A 431 -9.51 2.52 -65.33
C ASP A 431 -10.33 2.41 -64.03
N SER A 432 -11.51 1.77 -64.08
CA SER A 432 -12.38 1.52 -62.93
C SER A 432 -11.71 0.62 -61.88
N ASP A 433 -11.06 -0.46 -62.33
CA ASP A 433 -10.45 -1.45 -61.45
C ASP A 433 -9.15 -0.91 -60.84
N GLU A 434 -8.40 -0.10 -61.59
CA GLU A 434 -7.17 0.53 -61.11
C GLU A 434 -7.44 1.64 -60.06
N GLU A 435 -8.51 2.44 -60.25
CA GLU A 435 -8.96 3.43 -59.26
C GLU A 435 -9.55 2.76 -58.01
N SER A 436 -10.31 1.67 -58.16
CA SER A 436 -10.80 0.86 -57.04
C SER A 436 -9.66 0.25 -56.21
N LEU A 437 -8.63 -0.31 -56.87
CA LEU A 437 -7.42 -0.83 -56.22
C LEU A 437 -6.61 0.27 -55.51
N ARG A 438 -6.59 1.49 -56.06
CA ARG A 438 -5.97 2.66 -55.41
C ARG A 438 -6.73 3.03 -54.13
N LEU A 439 -8.05 3.16 -54.19
CA LEU A 439 -8.90 3.49 -53.03
C LEU A 439 -8.85 2.41 -51.94
N GLU A 440 -8.80 1.12 -52.31
CA GLU A 440 -8.63 0.03 -51.35
C GLU A 440 -7.27 0.08 -50.64
N LYS A 441 -6.18 0.36 -51.37
CA LYS A 441 -4.84 0.58 -50.77
C LYS A 441 -4.84 1.74 -49.79
N GLN A 442 -5.41 2.89 -50.16
CA GLN A 442 -5.50 4.06 -49.26
C GLN A 442 -6.33 3.75 -48.00
N SER A 443 -7.48 3.08 -48.16
CA SER A 443 -8.33 2.67 -47.02
C SER A 443 -7.62 1.70 -46.07
N ASN A 444 -6.84 0.75 -46.61
CA ASN A 444 -6.09 -0.21 -45.82
C ASN A 444 -4.88 0.42 -45.13
N ALA A 445 -4.19 1.38 -45.77
CA ALA A 445 -3.15 2.19 -45.15
C ALA A 445 -3.72 2.98 -43.95
N PHE A 446 -4.82 3.72 -44.15
CA PHE A 446 -5.48 4.48 -43.08
C PHE A 446 -5.87 3.60 -41.88
N LYS A 447 -6.54 2.46 -42.11
CA LYS A 447 -6.94 1.52 -41.04
C LYS A 447 -5.73 0.96 -40.27
N SER A 448 -4.62 0.71 -40.96
CA SER A 448 -3.38 0.23 -40.34
C SER A 448 -2.76 1.30 -39.43
N PHE A 449 -2.68 2.55 -39.89
CA PHE A 449 -2.17 3.68 -39.11
C PHE A 449 -3.08 4.06 -37.94
N ASP A 450 -4.40 4.13 -38.14
CA ASP A 450 -5.36 4.40 -37.06
C ASP A 450 -5.27 3.33 -35.95
N SER A 451 -5.10 2.05 -36.33
CA SER A 451 -4.89 0.96 -35.37
C SER A 451 -3.57 1.10 -34.61
N SER A 452 -2.48 1.46 -35.30
CA SER A 452 -1.17 1.69 -34.68
C SER A 452 -1.16 2.90 -33.75
N LEU A 453 -1.76 4.02 -34.15
CA LEU A 453 -1.87 5.22 -33.32
C LEU A 453 -2.75 4.96 -32.10
N LYS A 454 -3.88 4.24 -32.24
CA LYS A 454 -4.71 3.81 -31.10
C LYS A 454 -3.97 2.91 -30.10
N TYR A 455 -2.97 2.16 -30.55
CA TYR A 455 -2.10 1.40 -29.66
C TYR A 455 -1.12 2.32 -28.93
N CYS A 456 -0.45 3.24 -29.64
CA CYS A 456 0.42 4.25 -29.01
C CYS A 456 -0.31 5.15 -28.01
N GLU A 457 -1.54 5.60 -28.33
CA GLU A 457 -2.40 6.40 -27.43
C GLU A 457 -2.73 5.65 -26.12
N ARG A 458 -3.00 4.33 -26.18
CA ARG A 458 -3.28 3.53 -24.98
C ARG A 458 -2.04 3.30 -24.13
N ASN A 459 -0.88 3.11 -24.75
CA ASN A 459 0.38 2.95 -24.03
C ASN A 459 0.78 4.25 -23.33
N GLU A 460 0.60 5.39 -24.01
CA GLU A 460 0.82 6.73 -23.45
C GLU A 460 -0.09 6.98 -22.23
N GLN A 461 -1.41 6.77 -22.36
CA GLN A 461 -2.36 6.87 -21.24
C GLN A 461 -2.02 5.93 -20.07
N SER A 462 -1.60 4.69 -20.35
CA SER A 462 -1.20 3.75 -19.30
C SER A 462 0.05 4.21 -18.53
N LEU A 463 0.95 4.95 -19.18
CA LEU A 463 2.15 5.52 -18.56
C LEU A 463 1.84 6.83 -17.81
N GLU A 464 0.88 7.62 -18.28
CA GLU A 464 0.31 8.75 -17.55
C GLU A 464 -0.32 8.29 -16.22
N GLU A 465 -1.19 7.27 -16.27
CA GLU A 465 -1.78 6.66 -15.07
C GLU A 465 -0.72 6.12 -14.10
N GLU A 466 0.31 5.42 -14.60
CA GLU A 466 1.40 4.91 -13.77
C GLU A 466 2.22 6.04 -13.12
N SER A 467 2.53 7.10 -13.87
CA SER A 467 3.25 8.28 -13.38
C SER A 467 2.49 8.98 -12.24
N LEU A 468 1.20 9.20 -12.44
CA LEU A 468 0.31 9.80 -11.45
C LEU A 468 0.15 8.92 -10.21
N GLN A 469 0.01 7.61 -10.37
CA GLN A 469 -0.19 6.69 -9.24
C GLN A 469 1.08 6.49 -8.40
N LYS A 470 2.27 6.44 -9.02
CA LYS A 470 3.52 6.06 -8.33
C LYS A 470 4.43 7.21 -7.95
N PHE A 471 4.43 8.31 -8.71
CA PHE A 471 5.47 9.35 -8.61
C PHE A 471 4.94 10.76 -8.30
N SER A 472 3.62 10.97 -8.30
CA SER A 472 3.02 12.29 -8.01
C SER A 472 3.34 12.83 -6.62
N VAL A 473 3.51 11.94 -5.62
CA VAL A 473 3.84 12.27 -4.24
C VAL A 473 5.10 11.51 -3.81
N PRO A 474 6.15 12.19 -3.30
CA PRO A 474 7.32 11.52 -2.74
C PRO A 474 6.98 10.89 -1.39
N GLU A 475 7.45 9.67 -1.19
CA GLU A 475 7.21 8.91 0.03
C GLU A 475 8.01 9.42 1.24
N THR A 476 7.55 9.06 2.44
CA THR A 476 8.13 9.60 3.70
C THR A 476 9.17 8.70 4.35
N ARG A 477 9.27 7.44 3.91
CA ARG A 477 10.16 6.42 4.48
C ARG A 477 11.30 6.09 3.53
N ARG A 478 12.55 6.02 4.04
CA ARG A 478 13.76 5.73 3.25
C ARG A 478 13.64 4.49 2.35
N LYS A 479 13.08 3.39 2.88
CA LYS A 479 12.89 2.15 2.11
C LYS A 479 11.92 2.32 0.93
N GLU A 480 10.86 3.11 1.11
CA GLU A 480 9.87 3.33 0.05
C GLU A 480 10.35 4.39 -0.97
N LEU A 481 11.07 5.44 -0.52
CA LEU A 481 11.77 6.35 -1.43
C LEU A 481 12.80 5.62 -2.31
N LYS A 482 13.58 4.69 -1.73
CA LYS A 482 14.51 3.84 -2.48
C LYS A 482 13.79 2.99 -3.53
N LYS A 483 12.58 2.51 -3.21
CA LYS A 483 11.73 1.76 -4.15
C LYS A 483 11.16 2.66 -5.24
N GLN A 484 10.56 3.81 -4.92
CA GLN A 484 10.12 4.82 -5.89
C GLN A 484 11.25 5.23 -6.86
N LEU A 485 12.47 5.43 -6.35
CA LEU A 485 13.63 5.78 -7.17
C LEU A 485 14.04 4.66 -8.15
N ASN A 486 13.85 3.39 -7.77
CA ASN A 486 14.07 2.25 -8.66
C ASN A 486 12.93 2.08 -9.68
N ASP A 487 11.69 2.30 -9.24
CA ASP A 487 10.50 2.26 -10.10
C ASP A 487 10.56 3.38 -11.17
N ILE A 488 11.09 4.57 -10.83
CA ILE A 488 11.43 5.64 -11.79
C ILE A 488 12.36 5.13 -12.90
N THR A 489 13.45 4.43 -12.55
CA THR A 489 14.42 3.92 -13.54
C THR A 489 13.83 2.83 -14.43
N ARG A 490 12.80 2.12 -13.96
CA ARG A 490 12.02 1.21 -14.79
C ARG A 490 11.07 1.96 -15.71
N PHE A 491 10.30 2.90 -15.17
CA PHE A 491 9.36 3.74 -15.91
C PHE A 491 10.04 4.51 -17.05
N GLU A 492 11.22 5.09 -16.80
CA GLU A 492 12.03 5.76 -17.83
C GLU A 492 12.32 4.84 -19.02
N ARG A 493 12.65 3.58 -18.78
CA ARG A 493 12.90 2.58 -19.84
C ARG A 493 11.64 2.21 -20.61
N ASP A 494 10.50 2.09 -19.91
CA ASP A 494 9.23 1.72 -20.51
C ASP A 494 8.64 2.90 -21.33
N VAL A 495 8.88 4.15 -20.91
CA VAL A 495 8.63 5.38 -21.68
C VAL A 495 9.55 5.47 -22.90
N GLU A 496 10.87 5.30 -22.75
CA GLU A 496 11.84 5.36 -23.86
C GLU A 496 11.47 4.38 -24.99
N LYS A 497 11.11 3.14 -24.62
CA LYS A 497 10.65 2.10 -25.54
C LYS A 497 9.35 2.51 -26.25
N SER A 498 8.34 2.96 -25.50
CA SER A 498 7.04 3.34 -26.04
C SER A 498 7.11 4.59 -26.93
N ARG A 499 7.95 5.56 -26.57
CA ARG A 499 8.28 6.75 -27.36
C ARG A 499 8.98 6.35 -28.66
N SER A 500 9.92 5.41 -28.62
CA SER A 500 10.60 4.88 -29.81
C SER A 500 9.64 4.13 -30.74
N GLU A 501 8.72 3.32 -30.20
CA GLU A 501 7.65 2.67 -30.96
C GLU A 501 6.75 3.71 -31.65
N PHE A 502 6.39 4.81 -30.97
CA PHE A 502 5.64 5.92 -31.55
C PHE A 502 6.42 6.64 -32.66
N HIS A 503 7.69 6.99 -32.45
CA HIS A 503 8.51 7.66 -33.49
C HIS A 503 8.62 6.79 -34.74
N SER A 504 8.78 5.47 -34.59
CA SER A 504 8.75 4.54 -35.73
C SER A 504 7.40 4.51 -36.48
N GLN A 505 6.28 4.90 -35.86
CA GLN A 505 5.02 5.09 -36.58
C GLN A 505 4.94 6.47 -37.25
N VAL A 506 5.50 7.51 -36.64
CA VAL A 506 5.61 8.85 -37.26
C VAL A 506 6.46 8.80 -38.53
N ASP A 507 7.62 8.14 -38.49
CA ASP A 507 8.50 7.98 -39.67
C ASP A 507 7.78 7.25 -40.82
N LYS A 508 7.00 6.21 -40.50
CA LYS A 508 6.18 5.50 -41.50
C LYS A 508 5.06 6.38 -42.03
N PHE A 509 4.45 7.23 -41.19
CA PHE A 509 3.35 8.11 -41.58
C PHE A 509 3.83 9.20 -42.54
N GLU A 510 4.93 9.87 -42.23
CA GLU A 510 5.51 10.88 -43.13
C GLU A 510 5.96 10.24 -44.46
N LYS A 511 6.57 9.05 -44.44
CA LYS A 511 6.91 8.33 -45.68
C LYS A 511 5.69 7.93 -46.51
N ALA A 512 4.61 7.47 -45.87
CA ALA A 512 3.36 7.12 -46.57
C ALA A 512 2.64 8.37 -47.15
N LYS A 513 2.84 9.53 -46.53
CA LYS A 513 2.37 10.84 -46.99
C LYS A 513 3.21 11.39 -48.15
N GLU A 514 4.53 11.17 -48.16
CA GLU A 514 5.40 11.44 -49.33
C GLU A 514 5.07 10.54 -50.54
N GLU A 515 4.53 9.34 -50.28
CA GLU A 515 4.17 8.34 -51.30
C GLU A 515 2.66 8.38 -51.71
N ASP A 516 1.91 9.45 -51.38
CA ASP A 516 0.48 9.66 -51.71
C ASP A 516 -0.48 8.52 -51.29
N PHE A 517 -0.15 7.76 -50.23
CA PHE A 517 -1.00 6.68 -49.70
C PHE A 517 -2.26 7.16 -48.94
N PHE A 518 -2.45 8.48 -48.81
CA PHE A 518 -3.62 9.08 -48.16
C PHE A 518 -4.25 10.13 -49.09
N ASN A 519 -5.51 10.48 -48.84
CA ASN A 519 -6.10 11.71 -49.37
C ASN A 519 -5.82 12.89 -48.40
N ASP A 520 -6.07 14.12 -48.85
CA ASP A 520 -5.80 15.33 -48.05
C ASP A 520 -6.53 15.32 -46.69
N THR A 521 -7.76 14.79 -46.65
CA THR A 521 -8.58 14.74 -45.42
C THR A 521 -8.02 13.75 -44.40
N ASP A 522 -7.66 12.55 -44.85
CA ASP A 522 -7.03 11.52 -44.02
C ASP A 522 -5.66 11.97 -43.50
N THR A 523 -4.90 12.68 -44.34
CA THR A 523 -3.60 13.29 -43.98
C THR A 523 -3.77 14.34 -42.89
N GLU A 524 -4.78 15.21 -42.99
CA GLU A 524 -5.07 16.22 -41.96
C GLU A 524 -5.53 15.59 -40.64
N ILE A 525 -6.39 14.56 -40.69
CA ILE A 525 -6.90 13.85 -39.50
C ILE A 525 -5.78 13.11 -38.76
N LEU A 526 -4.96 12.33 -39.48
CA LEU A 526 -3.86 11.58 -38.89
C LEU A 526 -2.74 12.51 -38.42
N GLY A 527 -2.40 13.54 -39.21
CA GLY A 527 -1.40 14.54 -38.84
C GLY A 527 -1.73 15.28 -37.55
N LYS A 528 -2.98 15.69 -37.35
CA LYS A 528 -3.43 16.30 -36.07
C LYS A 528 -3.27 15.33 -34.90
N ARG A 529 -3.68 14.06 -35.04
CA ARG A 529 -3.52 13.06 -33.96
C ARG A 529 -2.05 12.74 -33.64
N VAL A 530 -1.18 12.73 -34.65
CA VAL A 530 0.27 12.58 -34.44
C VAL A 530 0.82 13.74 -33.62
N GLU A 531 0.46 14.99 -33.96
CA GLU A 531 0.93 16.16 -33.22
C GLU A 531 0.32 16.24 -31.80
N ASP A 532 -0.96 15.91 -31.63
CA ASP A 532 -1.63 15.82 -30.32
C ASP A 532 -0.99 14.75 -29.41
N LEU A 533 -0.59 13.60 -29.97
CA LEU A 533 0.09 12.54 -29.23
C LEU A 533 1.54 12.91 -28.90
N LYS A 534 2.23 13.61 -29.80
CA LYS A 534 3.57 14.16 -29.57
C LYS A 534 3.59 15.20 -28.45
N ASN A 535 2.63 16.12 -28.44
CA ASN A 535 2.45 17.09 -27.36
C ASN A 535 2.18 16.40 -26.00
N ARG A 536 1.36 15.34 -25.98
CA ARG A 536 1.14 14.52 -24.77
C ARG A 536 2.41 13.82 -24.27
N TRP A 537 3.20 13.21 -25.16
CA TRP A 537 4.49 12.61 -24.79
C TRP A 537 5.46 13.62 -24.16
N ASP A 538 5.52 14.85 -24.67
CA ASP A 538 6.37 15.89 -24.10
C ASP A 538 5.82 16.46 -22.78
N GLN A 539 4.49 16.52 -22.61
CA GLN A 539 3.87 16.82 -21.32
C GLN A 539 4.19 15.73 -20.27
N LEU A 540 3.95 14.46 -20.60
CA LEU A 540 4.23 13.30 -19.74
C LEU A 540 5.70 13.31 -19.27
N TRP A 541 6.62 13.59 -20.18
CA TRP A 541 8.05 13.67 -19.87
C TRP A 541 8.38 14.87 -18.98
N GLY A 542 7.79 16.04 -19.23
CA GLY A 542 7.92 17.21 -18.37
C GLY A 542 7.39 16.99 -16.95
N GLU A 543 6.25 16.32 -16.81
CA GLU A 543 5.69 15.95 -15.50
C GLU A 543 6.56 14.91 -14.78
N HIS A 544 7.06 13.90 -15.51
CA HIS A 544 8.00 12.91 -14.99
C HIS A 544 9.29 13.55 -14.45
N ILE A 545 9.91 14.47 -15.20
CA ILE A 545 11.11 15.21 -14.74
C ILE A 545 10.83 15.96 -13.43
N ASN A 546 9.67 16.61 -13.32
CA ASN A 546 9.25 17.31 -12.10
C ASN A 546 9.06 16.35 -10.92
N ASN A 547 8.41 15.20 -11.14
CA ASN A 547 8.19 14.17 -10.12
C ASN A 547 9.51 13.54 -9.66
N LYS A 548 10.39 13.16 -10.59
CA LYS A 548 11.75 12.68 -10.32
C LYS A 548 12.54 13.69 -9.48
N THR A 549 12.49 14.97 -9.83
CA THR A 549 13.17 16.05 -9.07
C THR A 549 12.63 16.17 -7.64
N ARG A 550 11.32 16.05 -7.43
CA ARG A 550 10.70 16.05 -6.08
C ARG A 550 11.15 14.85 -5.25
N ILE A 551 11.20 13.65 -5.83
CA ILE A 551 11.60 12.41 -5.14
C ILE A 551 13.10 12.41 -4.80
N ILE A 552 13.96 12.90 -5.70
CA ILE A 552 15.38 13.11 -5.41
C ILE A 552 15.54 14.10 -4.25
N LYS A 553 14.84 15.24 -4.28
CA LYS A 553 14.89 16.22 -3.20
C LYS A 553 14.44 15.63 -1.86
N ALA A 554 13.31 14.93 -1.82
CA ALA A 554 12.83 14.29 -0.58
C ALA A 554 13.83 13.25 -0.03
N THR A 555 14.55 12.56 -0.91
CA THR A 555 15.62 11.63 -0.51
C THR A 555 16.82 12.35 0.10
N LEU A 556 17.23 13.49 -0.46
CA LEU A 556 18.30 14.32 0.09
C LEU A 556 17.89 14.97 1.42
N ASP A 557 16.71 15.58 1.49
CA ASP A 557 16.16 16.19 2.72
C ASP A 557 16.08 15.15 3.87
N LEU A 558 15.82 13.87 3.55
CA LEU A 558 15.82 12.77 4.53
C LEU A 558 17.23 12.34 4.95
N ASN A 559 18.20 12.32 4.03
CA ASN A 559 19.61 12.04 4.34
C ASN A 559 20.19 13.13 5.25
N ASP A 560 20.06 14.41 4.87
CA ASP A 560 20.55 15.57 5.63
C ASP A 560 19.92 15.56 7.05
N LYS A 561 18.62 15.22 7.18
CA LYS A 561 17.95 15.05 8.47
C LYS A 561 18.51 13.92 9.33
N SER A 562 18.85 12.77 8.73
CA SER A 562 19.49 11.65 9.46
C SER A 562 20.91 11.99 9.90
N LEU A 563 21.71 12.64 9.05
CA LEU A 563 23.07 13.08 9.40
C LEU A 563 23.05 14.07 10.58
N LEU A 564 22.15 15.05 10.56
CA LEU A 564 21.94 15.98 11.67
C LEU A 564 21.48 15.27 12.96
N LYS A 565 20.60 14.26 12.85
CA LYS A 565 20.15 13.46 13.99
C LYS A 565 21.30 12.67 14.61
N MET A 566 22.03 11.89 13.81
CA MET A 566 23.18 11.09 14.27
C MET A 566 24.29 11.96 14.86
N SER A 567 24.59 13.11 14.25
CA SER A 567 25.54 14.09 14.77
C SER A 567 25.15 14.56 16.17
N LYS A 568 23.87 14.90 16.38
CA LYS A 568 23.36 15.28 17.69
C LYS A 568 23.44 14.14 18.70
N GLU A 569 23.01 12.94 18.34
CA GLU A 569 23.03 11.77 19.22
C GLU A 569 24.46 11.38 19.61
N PHE A 570 25.44 11.47 18.70
CA PHE A 570 26.86 11.30 19.01
C PHE A 570 27.39 12.39 19.96
N ASN A 571 26.96 13.65 19.84
CA ASN A 571 27.31 14.71 20.80
C ASN A 571 26.68 14.47 22.19
N ASP A 572 25.49 13.89 22.26
CA ASP A 572 24.81 13.58 23.53
C ASP A 572 25.36 12.29 24.18
N ILE A 573 25.80 11.31 23.39
CA ILE A 573 26.58 10.15 23.86
C ILE A 573 27.95 10.59 24.40
N GLU A 574 28.68 11.46 23.67
CA GLU A 574 29.95 12.04 24.13
C GLU A 574 29.84 12.71 25.50
N ARG A 575 28.74 13.42 25.75
CA ARG A 575 28.44 14.04 27.05
C ARG A 575 28.14 13.01 28.14
N GLN A 576 27.53 11.87 27.80
CA GLN A 576 27.23 10.79 28.75
C GLN A 576 28.48 9.99 29.13
N ILE A 577 29.37 9.72 28.17
CA ILE A 577 30.69 9.10 28.41
C ILE A 577 31.50 9.94 29.39
N ASN A 578 31.54 11.26 29.17
CA ASN A 578 32.30 12.22 29.99
C ASN A 578 31.60 12.61 31.32
N ARG A 579 30.47 11.99 31.67
CA ARG A 579 29.73 12.27 32.92
C ARG A 579 29.43 10.97 33.67
N PRO A 580 30.34 10.53 34.57
CA PRO A 580 30.06 9.43 35.46
C PRO A 580 28.88 9.77 36.38
N GLU A 581 28.03 8.77 36.64
CA GLU A 581 26.98 8.88 37.66
C GLU A 581 27.58 8.58 39.04
N MET A 582 27.19 9.38 40.04
CA MET A 582 27.71 9.27 41.40
C MET A 582 26.61 8.80 42.34
N TYR A 583 26.84 7.68 43.00
CA TYR A 583 25.95 7.10 44.01
C TYR A 583 26.58 7.19 45.41
N GLU A 584 25.78 7.05 46.46
CA GLU A 584 26.28 7.06 47.85
C GLU A 584 27.17 5.84 48.16
N ASP A 585 26.92 4.72 47.46
CA ASP A 585 27.76 3.52 47.48
C ASP A 585 28.77 3.59 46.32
N GLU A 586 30.07 3.67 46.66
CA GLU A 586 31.19 3.73 45.71
C GLU A 586 31.23 2.50 44.79
N ARG A 587 30.89 1.31 45.30
CA ARG A 587 30.86 0.07 44.53
C ARG A 587 29.74 0.09 43.51
N LEU A 588 28.53 0.46 43.95
CA LEU A 588 27.37 0.60 43.07
C LEU A 588 27.64 1.65 41.99
N SER A 589 28.33 2.74 42.35
CA SER A 589 28.76 3.78 41.41
C SER A 589 29.70 3.23 40.34
N LEU A 590 30.65 2.36 40.68
CA LEU A 590 31.55 1.74 39.69
C LEU A 590 30.80 0.72 38.81
N GLU A 591 30.01 -0.18 39.41
CA GLU A 591 29.26 -1.22 38.69
C GLU A 591 28.24 -0.63 37.69
N GLU A 592 27.43 0.36 38.08
CA GLU A 592 26.47 1.01 37.17
C GLU A 592 27.16 1.82 36.07
N ASN A 593 28.28 2.50 36.34
CA ASN A 593 29.01 3.20 35.26
C ASN A 593 29.64 2.22 34.25
N ILE A 594 30.11 1.04 34.67
CA ILE A 594 30.59 -0.01 33.74
C ILE A 594 29.43 -0.49 32.85
N LEU A 595 28.26 -0.78 33.44
CA LEU A 595 27.06 -1.17 32.70
C LEU A 595 26.61 -0.06 31.73
N LYS A 596 26.71 1.21 32.13
CA LYS A 596 26.44 2.37 31.29
C LYS A 596 27.42 2.47 30.11
N GLN A 597 28.73 2.29 30.29
CA GLN A 597 29.67 2.27 29.16
C GLN A 597 29.35 1.15 28.16
N LYS A 598 28.93 -0.03 28.66
CA LYS A 598 28.49 -1.15 27.80
C LYS A 598 27.25 -0.79 26.97
N ARG A 599 26.20 -0.24 27.60
CA ARG A 599 24.98 0.23 26.89
C ARG A 599 25.32 1.31 25.84
N LEU A 600 26.18 2.28 26.19
CA LEU A 600 26.62 3.31 25.24
C LEU A 600 27.41 2.71 24.07
N MET A 601 28.21 1.66 24.29
CA MET A 601 28.94 0.98 23.22
C MET A 601 28.00 0.30 22.22
N ASP A 602 26.95 -0.35 22.71
CA ASP A 602 25.89 -0.96 21.89
C ASP A 602 25.12 0.12 21.10
N ASP A 603 24.74 1.22 21.75
CA ASP A 603 24.08 2.38 21.12
C ASP A 603 24.93 2.95 19.98
N ILE A 604 26.24 3.17 20.19
CA ILE A 604 27.15 3.67 19.15
C ILE A 604 27.29 2.67 17.98
N GLY A 605 27.21 1.36 18.26
CA GLY A 605 27.20 0.31 17.23
C GLY A 605 25.93 0.32 16.36
N SER A 606 24.78 0.67 16.93
CA SER A 606 23.49 0.63 16.21
C SER A 606 23.44 1.51 14.95
N TYR A 607 24.23 2.60 14.92
CA TYR A 607 24.27 3.56 13.81
C TYR A 607 25.13 3.10 12.62
N ASP A 608 25.92 2.02 12.74
CA ASP A 608 26.79 1.53 11.65
C ASP A 608 26.00 1.28 10.35
N SER A 609 24.81 0.71 10.46
CA SER A 609 23.91 0.48 9.30
C SER A 609 23.34 1.78 8.73
N GLU A 610 22.99 2.77 9.57
CA GLU A 610 22.37 4.01 9.10
C GLU A 610 23.36 4.89 8.33
N ILE A 611 24.62 4.98 8.80
CA ILE A 611 25.70 5.71 8.12
C ILE A 611 26.00 5.07 6.76
N ILE A 612 26.04 3.73 6.67
CA ILE A 612 26.24 3.01 5.40
C ILE A 612 25.07 3.27 4.44
N GLU A 613 23.82 3.18 4.91
CA GLU A 613 22.65 3.41 4.06
C GLU A 613 22.62 4.82 3.43
N VAL A 614 22.95 5.86 4.19
CA VAL A 614 22.99 7.25 3.70
C VAL A 614 24.01 7.39 2.57
N ASN A 615 25.22 6.86 2.77
CA ASN A 615 26.32 6.95 1.80
C ASN A 615 26.02 6.14 0.53
N VAL A 616 25.46 4.92 0.67
CA VAL A 616 25.02 4.07 -0.46
C VAL A 616 23.89 4.73 -1.27
N LEU A 617 22.94 5.40 -0.61
CA LEU A 617 21.87 6.14 -1.30
C LEU A 617 22.41 7.35 -2.06
N ALA A 618 23.31 8.13 -1.44
CA ALA A 618 23.97 9.25 -2.10
C ALA A 618 24.80 8.79 -3.32
N ARG A 619 25.53 7.68 -3.20
CA ARG A 619 26.28 7.09 -4.32
C ARG A 619 25.35 6.63 -5.44
N SER A 620 24.25 5.94 -5.14
CA SER A 620 23.29 5.50 -6.17
C SER A 620 22.58 6.68 -6.86
N LEU A 621 22.40 7.81 -6.18
CA LEU A 621 21.93 9.04 -6.81
C LEU A 621 22.99 9.66 -7.74
N LEU A 622 24.27 9.59 -7.39
CA LEU A 622 25.37 10.06 -8.25
C LEU A 622 25.51 9.20 -9.51
N GLU A 623 25.50 7.87 -9.36
CA GLU A 623 25.57 6.89 -10.46
C GLU A 623 24.43 7.08 -11.49
N ARG A 624 23.23 7.46 -11.02
CA ARG A 624 22.05 7.79 -11.86
C ARG A 624 22.09 9.20 -12.45
N GLY A 625 23.21 9.93 -12.33
CA GLY A 625 23.33 11.34 -12.74
C GLY A 625 22.34 12.29 -12.05
N SER A 626 21.72 11.87 -10.95
CA SER A 626 20.60 12.55 -10.30
C SER A 626 21.03 13.64 -9.31
N ILE A 627 22.31 13.63 -8.91
CA ILE A 627 22.94 14.68 -8.11
C ILE A 627 24.31 15.06 -8.69
N LYS A 628 24.76 16.29 -8.41
CA LYS A 628 26.10 16.75 -8.78
C LYS A 628 27.15 16.11 -7.86
N LYS A 629 28.34 15.82 -8.41
CA LYS A 629 29.49 15.27 -7.67
C LYS A 629 29.77 15.99 -6.35
N GLY A 630 29.76 17.33 -6.35
CA GLY A 630 29.97 18.13 -5.13
C GLY A 630 28.94 17.92 -4.00
N LYS A 631 27.67 17.58 -4.31
CA LYS A 631 26.66 17.25 -3.27
C LYS A 631 26.84 15.83 -2.74
N PHE A 632 27.35 14.91 -3.57
CA PHE A 632 27.81 13.60 -3.07
C PHE A 632 29.04 13.76 -2.16
N GLU A 633 30.03 14.55 -2.57
CA GLU A 633 31.25 14.82 -1.79
C GLU A 633 30.94 15.46 -0.42
N GLU A 634 29.95 16.36 -0.34
CA GLU A 634 29.45 16.92 0.93
C GLU A 634 28.89 15.82 1.85
N VAL A 635 27.93 15.02 1.37
CA VAL A 635 27.32 13.91 2.14
C VAL A 635 28.36 12.86 2.54
N HIS A 636 29.29 12.53 1.64
CA HIS A 636 30.37 11.56 1.89
C HIS A 636 31.26 12.04 3.04
N LYS A 637 31.75 13.28 2.96
CA LYS A 637 32.56 13.92 4.01
C LYS A 637 31.85 14.00 5.36
N GLU A 638 30.54 14.26 5.38
CA GLU A 638 29.76 14.20 6.62
C GLU A 638 29.65 12.77 7.17
N THR A 639 29.40 11.76 6.33
CA THR A 639 29.38 10.35 6.78
C THR A 639 30.74 9.87 7.28
N ASP A 640 31.84 10.34 6.69
CA ASP A 640 33.20 10.00 7.14
C ASP A 640 33.54 10.70 8.46
N SER A 641 33.15 11.97 8.62
CA SER A 641 33.28 12.69 9.89
C SER A 641 32.46 12.04 11.01
N LEU A 642 31.27 11.51 10.71
CA LEU A 642 30.46 10.74 11.66
C LEU A 642 31.12 9.40 11.99
N ARG A 643 31.62 8.67 11.00
CA ARG A 643 32.33 7.40 11.20
C ARG A 643 33.59 7.58 12.06
N GLU A 644 34.34 8.66 11.85
CA GLU A 644 35.53 8.96 12.66
C GLU A 644 35.14 9.35 14.09
N LYS A 645 34.11 10.18 14.28
CA LYS A 645 33.55 10.46 15.61
C LYS A 645 33.05 9.20 16.30
N GLN A 646 32.41 8.28 15.58
CA GLN A 646 31.95 7.00 16.09
C GLN A 646 33.10 6.11 16.57
N LYS A 647 34.24 6.06 15.84
CA LYS A 647 35.46 5.37 16.31
C LYS A 647 36.00 5.99 17.60
N GLN A 648 36.06 7.33 17.67
CA GLN A 648 36.51 8.05 18.85
C GLN A 648 35.62 7.78 20.07
N LEU A 649 34.29 7.74 19.90
CA LEU A 649 33.35 7.38 20.97
C LEU A 649 33.51 5.91 21.40
N LYS A 650 33.61 4.97 20.46
CA LYS A 650 33.89 3.55 20.77
C LYS A 650 35.21 3.40 21.55
N LYS A 651 36.25 4.17 21.22
CA LYS A 651 37.52 4.22 21.95
C LYS A 651 37.36 4.76 23.37
N MET A 652 36.71 5.91 23.56
CA MET A 652 36.50 6.50 24.89
C MET A 652 35.60 5.64 25.80
N CYS A 653 34.62 4.90 25.25
CA CYS A 653 33.83 3.94 26.02
C CYS A 653 34.70 2.80 26.57
N ARG A 654 35.64 2.27 25.77
CA ARG A 654 36.60 1.25 26.22
C ARG A 654 37.52 1.82 27.29
N GLU A 655 38.24 2.90 27.00
CA GLU A 655 39.20 3.51 27.94
C GLU A 655 38.56 3.89 29.29
N ASN A 656 37.32 4.40 29.30
CA ASN A 656 36.61 4.65 30.56
C ASN A 656 36.10 3.37 31.23
N GLY A 657 35.63 2.37 30.46
CA GLY A 657 35.22 1.07 30.98
C GLY A 657 36.37 0.31 31.66
N ASP A 658 37.52 0.26 30.99
CA ASP A 658 38.75 -0.39 31.48
C ASP A 658 39.27 0.29 32.75
N ARG A 659 39.24 1.64 32.81
CA ARG A 659 39.56 2.40 34.03
C ARG A 659 38.60 2.06 35.17
N LEU A 660 37.29 2.10 34.93
CA LEU A 660 36.28 1.78 35.96
C LEU A 660 36.37 0.33 36.45
N ALA A 661 36.67 -0.62 35.56
CA ALA A 661 36.91 -2.01 35.93
C ALA A 661 38.18 -2.16 36.81
N THR A 662 39.24 -1.41 36.50
CA THR A 662 40.44 -1.33 37.34
C THR A 662 40.13 -0.72 38.71
N ASP A 663 39.40 0.40 38.76
CA ASP A 663 38.97 1.06 39.99
C ASP A 663 38.13 0.10 40.88
N LEU A 664 37.26 -0.72 40.27
CA LEU A 664 36.44 -1.72 40.96
C LEU A 664 37.28 -2.89 41.52
N LEU A 665 38.30 -3.34 40.80
CA LEU A 665 39.25 -4.34 41.30
C LEU A 665 40.04 -3.79 42.49
N ASP A 666 40.53 -2.56 42.41
CA ASP A 666 41.24 -1.88 43.50
C ASP A 666 40.36 -1.64 44.72
N PHE A 667 39.06 -1.36 44.52
CA PHE A 667 38.07 -1.25 45.60
C PHE A 667 37.87 -2.61 46.31
N ASN A 668 37.70 -3.68 45.53
CA ASN A 668 37.56 -5.04 46.08
C ASN A 668 38.82 -5.49 46.84
N GLN A 669 40.02 -5.20 46.32
CA GLN A 669 41.28 -5.49 47.00
C GLN A 669 41.48 -4.68 48.29
N ARG A 670 40.98 -3.44 48.34
CA ARG A 670 40.99 -2.61 49.56
C ARG A 670 40.08 -3.20 50.65
N ASN A 671 38.89 -3.67 50.28
CA ASN A 671 37.92 -4.23 51.23
C ASN A 671 38.23 -5.68 51.66
N ASN A 672 38.91 -6.47 50.83
CA ASN A 672 39.34 -7.83 51.18
C ASN A 672 40.52 -7.90 52.17
N LYS A 673 41.05 -6.77 52.66
CA LYS A 673 42.11 -6.71 53.70
C LYS A 673 41.59 -6.87 55.13
N SER A 674 40.57 -7.69 55.34
CA SER A 674 40.15 -8.18 56.66
C SER A 674 40.21 -9.72 56.66
N PRO A 675 40.87 -10.37 57.63
CA PRO A 675 41.28 -11.76 57.50
C PRO A 675 40.13 -12.73 57.81
N VAL A 676 39.44 -13.20 56.78
CA VAL A 676 38.62 -14.42 56.83
C VAL A 676 38.96 -15.28 55.62
N ALA A 677 39.46 -16.50 55.87
CA ALA A 677 39.72 -17.46 54.83
C ALA A 677 38.40 -18.05 54.30
N VAL A 678 38.14 -17.86 53.01
CA VAL A 678 37.13 -18.58 52.22
C VAL A 678 37.82 -18.99 50.92
N GLU A 679 37.46 -20.17 50.42
CA GLU A 679 38.15 -20.87 49.33
C GLU A 679 38.17 -20.06 48.02
N GLU A 680 39.27 -20.18 47.27
CA GLU A 680 39.50 -19.43 46.03
C GLU A 680 38.63 -19.95 44.87
N GLU A 681 37.43 -19.38 44.67
CA GLU A 681 36.88 -19.29 43.32
C GLU A 681 37.55 -18.12 42.60
N THR A 682 38.56 -18.46 41.80
CA THR A 682 39.23 -17.52 40.90
C THR A 682 38.26 -17.08 39.81
N ILE A 683 37.66 -15.89 39.97
CA ILE A 683 36.96 -15.21 38.88
C ILE A 683 38.00 -14.86 37.82
N GLN A 684 38.15 -15.73 36.81
CA GLN A 684 38.86 -15.40 35.59
C GLN A 684 38.14 -14.22 34.92
N ILE A 685 38.78 -13.06 34.91
CA ILE A 685 38.47 -12.01 33.94
C ILE A 685 38.81 -12.61 32.58
N SER A 686 37.77 -12.90 31.79
CA SER A 686 37.89 -13.69 30.56
C SER A 686 38.96 -13.14 29.60
N ASP A 687 39.74 -14.06 29.03
CA ASP A 687 40.75 -13.79 27.99
C ASP A 687 40.16 -13.13 26.72
N ASP A 688 38.83 -13.11 26.59
CA ASP A 688 38.06 -12.43 25.53
C ASP A 688 38.47 -10.96 25.30
N TYR A 689 38.83 -10.22 26.35
CA TYR A 689 39.16 -8.79 26.22
C TYR A 689 40.51 -8.54 25.53
N ASN A 690 41.50 -9.42 25.75
CA ASN A 690 42.82 -9.30 25.12
C ASN A 690 42.81 -9.83 23.67
N MET A 691 42.04 -10.88 23.37
CA MET A 691 41.89 -11.37 21.99
C MET A 691 41.17 -10.36 21.07
N LEU A 692 40.14 -9.68 21.58
CA LEU A 692 39.43 -8.65 20.80
C LEU A 692 40.31 -7.44 20.47
N ALA A 693 41.21 -7.04 21.38
CA ALA A 693 42.18 -5.97 21.12
C ALA A 693 43.18 -6.35 20.02
N ALA A 694 43.77 -7.55 20.11
CA ALA A 694 44.73 -8.05 19.12
C ALA A 694 44.13 -8.16 17.70
N SER A 695 42.91 -8.69 17.58
CA SER A 695 42.25 -8.86 16.27
C SER A 695 41.90 -7.56 15.54
N LEU A 696 41.95 -6.41 16.22
CA LEU A 696 41.54 -5.12 15.67
C LEU A 696 42.72 -4.28 15.16
N ASP A 697 43.92 -4.46 15.71
CA ASP A 697 45.14 -3.85 15.18
C ASP A 697 45.59 -4.54 13.88
N ASP A 698 45.43 -5.87 13.77
CA ASP A 698 45.68 -6.62 12.52
C ASP A 698 44.75 -6.17 11.37
N LEU A 699 43.55 -5.66 11.67
CA LEU A 699 42.59 -5.12 10.69
C LEU A 699 42.87 -3.66 10.27
N LEU A 700 43.95 -3.05 10.77
CA LEU A 700 44.35 -1.67 10.45
C LEU A 700 45.80 -1.57 9.92
N ALA A 701 46.51 -2.70 9.80
CA ALA A 701 47.91 -2.73 9.38
C ALA A 701 48.11 -2.76 7.84
N ASP A 702 47.19 -3.37 7.09
CA ASP A 702 47.29 -3.51 5.63
C ASP A 702 46.27 -2.64 4.86
N ASP A 703 46.69 -2.22 3.66
CA ASP A 703 45.95 -1.47 2.65
C ASP A 703 45.62 0.02 2.93
N ILE A 704 46.69 0.80 3.20
CA ILE A 704 46.88 2.03 2.43
C ILE A 704 47.77 1.72 1.22
N SER A 705 47.17 1.37 0.08
CA SER A 705 47.75 1.72 -1.22
C SER A 705 46.66 2.08 -2.22
N ASP A 706 46.86 3.24 -2.85
CA ASP A 706 46.03 3.79 -3.92
C ASP A 706 46.62 3.30 -5.25
N GLU A 707 45.96 2.34 -5.91
CA GLU A 707 45.90 2.21 -7.37
C GLU A 707 44.96 1.04 -7.73
N GLY A 708 44.03 1.27 -8.65
CA GLY A 708 42.98 0.29 -8.97
C GLY A 708 43.38 -0.68 -10.07
N PHE A 709 42.94 -1.93 -9.97
CA PHE A 709 42.66 -2.81 -11.13
C PHE A 709 41.58 -3.83 -10.77
N ALA A 710 40.89 -4.37 -11.79
CA ALA A 710 39.92 -5.46 -11.62
C ALA A 710 40.63 -6.82 -11.68
N GLU A 711 40.17 -7.80 -10.89
CA GLU A 711 39.69 -9.14 -11.35
C GLU A 711 39.53 -10.18 -10.22
N LEU A 712 38.68 -11.18 -10.49
CA LEU A 712 38.64 -12.54 -9.92
C LEU A 712 38.28 -12.74 -8.43
N ASP A 713 37.00 -13.09 -8.19
CA ASP A 713 36.55 -13.77 -6.97
C ASP A 713 37.30 -15.10 -6.78
N SER A 714 38.08 -15.22 -5.70
CA SER A 714 38.74 -16.49 -5.35
C SER A 714 37.74 -17.46 -4.68
N PRO A 715 37.91 -18.79 -4.83
CA PRO A 715 37.07 -19.77 -4.12
C PRO A 715 37.09 -19.61 -2.59
N LYS A 716 38.18 -19.04 -2.04
CA LYS A 716 38.35 -18.78 -0.60
C LYS A 716 37.36 -17.72 -0.08
N SER A 717 37.16 -16.64 -0.87
CA SER A 717 36.16 -15.59 -0.60
C SER A 717 34.73 -16.15 -0.49
N VAL A 718 34.38 -17.11 -1.36
CA VAL A 718 33.05 -17.74 -1.37
C VAL A 718 32.84 -18.59 -0.12
N LEU A 719 33.83 -19.40 0.27
CA LEU A 719 33.75 -20.25 1.46
C LEU A 719 33.70 -19.41 2.76
N GLU A 720 34.53 -18.38 2.88
CA GLU A 720 34.52 -17.43 4.01
C GLU A 720 33.15 -16.72 4.16
N LYS A 721 32.49 -16.41 3.04
CA LYS A 721 31.14 -15.85 3.03
C LYS A 721 30.09 -16.85 3.51
N LYS A 722 30.19 -18.14 3.13
CA LYS A 722 29.31 -19.21 3.62
C LYS A 722 29.48 -19.43 5.13
N ILE A 723 30.72 -19.49 5.64
CA ILE A 723 31.02 -19.64 7.06
C ILE A 723 30.40 -18.49 7.88
N ARG A 724 30.52 -17.25 7.39
CA ARG A 724 29.96 -16.07 8.06
C ARG A 724 28.43 -16.07 8.10
N ASP A 725 27.77 -16.51 7.03
CA ASP A 725 26.30 -16.70 7.05
C ASP A 725 25.92 -17.83 8.00
N PHE A 726 26.61 -18.98 7.95
CA PHE A 726 26.38 -20.11 8.86
C PHE A 726 26.42 -19.69 10.33
N ASP A 727 27.50 -19.03 10.77
CA ASP A 727 27.62 -18.56 12.15
C ASP A 727 26.53 -17.54 12.52
N GLY A 728 26.20 -16.62 11.63
CA GLY A 728 25.10 -15.67 11.82
C GLY A 728 23.72 -16.35 11.95
N GLN A 729 23.44 -17.38 11.14
CA GLN A 729 22.20 -18.14 11.23
C GLN A 729 22.13 -19.00 12.50
N VAL A 730 23.24 -19.64 12.88
CA VAL A 730 23.38 -20.44 14.11
C VAL A 730 23.18 -19.57 15.36
N GLN A 731 23.83 -18.41 15.43
CA GLN A 731 23.64 -17.44 16.53
C GLN A 731 22.18 -16.96 16.61
N SER A 732 21.61 -16.56 15.47
CA SER A 732 20.20 -16.12 15.37
C SER A 732 19.21 -17.21 15.81
N MET A 733 19.49 -18.48 15.52
CA MET A 733 18.65 -19.60 15.92
C MET A 733 18.81 -19.92 17.42
N ASN A 734 20.04 -19.98 17.92
CA ASN A 734 20.33 -20.18 19.35
C ASN A 734 19.71 -19.09 20.23
N GLN A 735 19.72 -17.83 19.79
CA GLN A 735 19.05 -16.74 20.52
C GLN A 735 17.54 -17.00 20.65
N TRP A 736 16.88 -17.39 19.55
CA TRP A 736 15.44 -17.68 19.58
C TRP A 736 15.09 -18.90 20.45
N ILE A 737 15.95 -19.93 20.46
CA ILE A 737 15.85 -21.10 21.33
C ILE A 737 15.93 -20.64 22.80
N ASN A 738 17.03 -19.97 23.18
CA ASN A 738 17.26 -19.47 24.54
C ASN A 738 16.11 -18.57 25.05
N ASP A 739 15.56 -17.70 24.18
CA ASP A 739 14.43 -16.82 24.54
C ASP A 739 13.13 -17.59 24.73
N SER A 740 12.93 -18.69 24.00
CA SER A 740 11.74 -19.56 24.15
C SER A 740 11.85 -20.41 25.42
N GLU A 741 13.03 -20.96 25.72
CA GLU A 741 13.31 -21.64 26.98
C GLU A 741 13.11 -20.71 28.18
N LYS A 742 13.64 -19.47 28.13
CA LYS A 742 13.41 -18.45 29.17
C LYS A 742 11.93 -18.13 29.36
N LEU A 743 11.15 -18.03 28.28
CA LEU A 743 9.72 -17.75 28.37
C LEU A 743 8.98 -18.88 29.08
N VAL A 744 9.23 -20.14 28.72
CA VAL A 744 8.62 -21.30 29.40
C VAL A 744 9.06 -21.39 30.86
N ASN A 745 10.37 -21.25 31.14
CA ASN A 745 10.93 -21.26 32.49
C ASN A 745 10.56 -20.03 33.35
N SER A 746 9.88 -19.04 32.78
CA SER A 746 9.35 -17.88 33.51
C SER A 746 8.03 -18.16 34.23
N LEU A 747 7.36 -19.28 33.91
CA LEU A 747 6.14 -19.73 34.60
C LEU A 747 6.50 -20.27 36.00
N ARG A 748 5.90 -19.70 37.06
CA ARG A 748 6.18 -20.05 38.45
C ARG A 748 4.91 -20.13 39.29
N VAL A 749 4.92 -21.01 40.29
CA VAL A 749 3.82 -21.14 41.27
C VAL A 749 3.75 -19.86 42.11
N GLY A 750 2.54 -19.32 42.29
CA GLY A 750 2.31 -18.06 43.02
C GLY A 750 2.37 -16.79 42.16
N MET A 751 2.47 -16.91 40.83
CA MET A 751 2.27 -15.78 39.93
C MET A 751 0.81 -15.32 39.87
N ASP A 752 0.62 -14.05 39.52
CA ASP A 752 -0.69 -13.46 39.26
C ASP A 752 -1.40 -14.12 38.05
N PRO A 753 -2.71 -14.43 38.12
CA PRO A 753 -3.43 -15.12 37.05
C PRO A 753 -3.44 -14.41 35.70
N ASP A 754 -3.49 -13.08 35.65
CA ASP A 754 -3.54 -12.33 34.40
C ASP A 754 -2.16 -12.36 33.70
N GLU A 755 -1.07 -12.27 34.48
CA GLU A 755 0.29 -12.42 33.98
C GLU A 755 0.60 -13.87 33.54
N VAL A 756 0.04 -14.89 34.22
CA VAL A 756 0.10 -16.30 33.75
C VAL A 756 -0.64 -16.45 32.43
N SER A 757 -1.85 -15.92 32.31
CA SER A 757 -2.66 -15.97 31.08
C SER A 757 -1.92 -15.33 29.90
N LYS A 758 -1.33 -14.16 30.12
CA LYS A 758 -0.52 -13.45 29.12
C LYS A 758 0.70 -14.26 28.67
N ARG A 759 1.47 -14.85 29.60
CA ARG A 759 2.64 -15.67 29.23
C ARG A 759 2.25 -16.98 28.51
N ILE A 760 1.12 -17.59 28.86
CA ILE A 760 0.57 -18.72 28.11
C ILE A 760 0.20 -18.31 26.67
N GLN A 761 -0.37 -17.11 26.45
CA GLN A 761 -0.60 -16.59 25.10
C GLN A 761 0.71 -16.36 24.32
N GLU A 762 1.74 -15.81 24.96
CA GLU A 762 3.06 -15.63 24.35
C GLU A 762 3.71 -16.98 23.99
N ILE A 763 3.55 -18.02 24.82
CA ILE A 763 3.97 -19.40 24.52
C ILE A 763 3.17 -19.98 23.34
N LYS A 764 1.83 -19.84 23.31
CA LYS A 764 1.00 -20.29 22.17
C LYS A 764 1.35 -19.55 20.86
N ILE A 765 1.87 -18.32 20.92
CA ILE A 765 2.46 -17.65 19.75
C ILE A 765 3.77 -18.32 19.33
N ARG A 766 4.67 -18.66 20.27
CA ARG A 766 5.93 -19.37 19.98
C ARG A 766 5.71 -20.78 19.42
N CYS A 767 4.69 -21.52 19.87
CA CYS A 767 4.36 -22.83 19.31
C CYS A 767 4.01 -22.75 17.81
N ARG A 768 3.28 -21.71 17.38
CA ARG A 768 2.95 -21.49 15.95
C ARG A 768 4.15 -21.12 15.08
N ASP A 769 5.25 -20.64 15.67
CA ASP A 769 6.50 -20.35 14.94
C ASP A 769 7.35 -21.62 14.68
N ILE A 770 7.04 -22.78 15.29
CA ILE A 770 7.88 -23.99 15.24
C ILE A 770 8.16 -24.45 13.80
N GLU A 771 7.16 -24.53 12.93
CA GLU A 771 7.34 -24.99 11.54
C GLU A 771 8.29 -24.09 10.73
N LYS A 772 8.19 -22.78 10.95
CA LYS A 772 9.05 -21.77 10.32
C LYS A 772 10.50 -21.87 10.83
N LYS A 773 10.68 -22.27 12.09
CA LYS A 773 11.99 -22.46 12.73
C LYS A 773 12.62 -23.80 12.34
N GLU A 774 11.82 -24.86 12.20
CA GLU A 774 12.20 -26.15 11.62
C GLU A 774 12.76 -25.97 10.19
N ALA A 775 12.12 -25.14 9.36
CA ALA A 775 12.64 -24.79 8.03
C ALA A 775 13.99 -24.05 8.09
N LYS A 776 14.19 -23.17 9.08
CA LYS A 776 15.48 -22.48 9.30
C LYS A 776 16.58 -23.46 9.75
N VAL A 777 16.29 -24.40 10.65
CA VAL A 777 17.25 -25.44 11.08
C VAL A 777 17.65 -26.33 9.91
N LYS A 778 16.70 -26.71 9.04
CA LYS A 778 17.00 -27.44 7.79
C LYS A 778 17.91 -26.66 6.84
N TYR A 779 17.72 -25.35 6.72
CA TYR A 779 18.63 -24.48 5.95
C TYR A 779 20.04 -24.43 6.56
N ILE A 780 20.16 -24.27 7.88
CA ILE A 780 21.45 -24.25 8.59
C ILE A 780 22.19 -25.58 8.43
N ASN A 781 21.48 -26.71 8.57
CA ASN A 781 22.04 -28.04 8.33
C ASN A 781 22.57 -28.20 6.90
N LYS A 782 21.83 -27.73 5.89
CA LYS A 782 22.28 -27.75 4.50
C LYS A 782 23.50 -26.86 4.28
N LEU A 783 23.52 -25.65 4.85
CA LEU A 783 24.63 -24.71 4.71
C LEU A 783 25.91 -25.24 5.38
N GLY A 784 25.80 -25.86 6.56
CA GLY A 784 26.92 -26.53 7.21
C GLY A 784 27.45 -27.73 6.41
N GLN A 785 26.55 -28.55 5.82
CA GLN A 785 26.93 -29.64 4.92
C GLN A 785 27.65 -29.16 3.65
N GLU A 786 27.26 -28.01 3.10
CA GLU A 786 27.98 -27.40 1.97
C GLU A 786 29.38 -26.94 2.40
N ILE A 787 29.53 -26.34 3.58
CA ILE A 787 30.83 -25.92 4.11
C ILE A 787 31.73 -27.13 4.39
N THR A 788 31.21 -28.23 4.95
CA THR A 788 32.01 -29.43 5.19
C THR A 788 32.38 -30.18 3.91
N ALA A 789 31.61 -30.03 2.83
CA ALA A 789 31.93 -30.58 1.52
C ALA A 789 32.91 -29.72 0.69
N GLU A 790 32.94 -28.40 0.92
CA GLU A 790 33.79 -27.44 0.20
C GLU A 790 35.11 -27.09 0.94
N SER A 791 35.20 -27.37 2.25
CA SER A 791 36.41 -27.19 3.05
C SER A 791 37.39 -28.36 2.92
N LEU A 792 38.69 -28.04 2.88
CA LEU A 792 39.80 -29.00 3.04
C LEU A 792 40.42 -28.96 4.45
N ASP A 793 39.99 -28.03 5.30
CA ASP A 793 40.45 -27.89 6.68
C ASP A 793 39.56 -28.72 7.61
N THR A 794 40.14 -29.79 8.17
CA THR A 794 39.46 -30.70 9.10
C THR A 794 39.05 -30.03 10.40
N THR A 795 39.81 -29.04 10.88
CA THR A 795 39.48 -28.35 12.15
C THR A 795 38.26 -27.45 11.98
N LEU A 796 38.12 -26.83 10.82
CA LEU A 796 36.92 -26.08 10.44
C LEU A 796 35.72 -27.02 10.24
N THR A 797 35.88 -28.19 9.62
CA THR A 797 34.76 -29.13 9.45
C THR A 797 34.27 -29.67 10.78
N ASP A 798 35.18 -30.06 11.68
CA ASP A 798 34.84 -30.58 13.00
C ASP A 798 34.09 -29.52 13.83
N GLY A 799 34.54 -28.26 13.81
CA GLY A 799 33.88 -27.15 14.50
C GLY A 799 32.51 -26.77 13.92
N VAL A 800 32.30 -26.94 12.60
CA VAL A 800 30.98 -26.77 11.96
C VAL A 800 30.04 -27.92 12.35
N GLU A 801 30.54 -29.15 12.38
CA GLU A 801 29.76 -30.33 12.77
C GLU A 801 29.36 -30.28 14.25
N GLU A 802 30.27 -29.88 15.16
CA GLU A 802 29.96 -29.69 16.58
C GLU A 802 28.87 -28.62 16.80
N LYS A 803 28.98 -27.48 16.09
CA LYS A 803 27.95 -26.42 16.11
C LYS A 803 26.60 -26.95 15.62
N LEU A 804 26.58 -27.77 14.56
CA LEU A 804 25.35 -28.41 14.07
C LEU A 804 24.78 -29.41 15.06
N VAL A 805 25.58 -30.30 15.65
CA VAL A 805 25.12 -31.27 16.66
C VAL A 805 24.52 -30.55 17.86
N THR A 806 25.18 -29.51 18.35
CA THR A 806 24.71 -28.68 19.47
C THR A 806 23.40 -27.97 19.13
N LEU A 807 23.29 -27.36 17.95
CA LEU A 807 22.07 -26.69 17.51
C LEU A 807 20.90 -27.66 17.35
N ASN A 808 21.11 -28.80 16.70
CA ASN A 808 20.06 -29.80 16.48
C ASN A 808 19.59 -30.46 17.78
N LYS A 809 20.49 -30.61 18.77
CA LYS A 809 20.11 -31.03 20.13
C LYS A 809 19.22 -29.99 20.79
N LYS A 810 19.69 -28.75 20.94
CA LYS A 810 18.91 -27.65 21.56
C LYS A 810 17.56 -27.41 20.87
N TRP A 811 17.52 -27.50 19.54
CA TRP A 811 16.28 -27.39 18.77
C TRP A 811 15.29 -28.51 19.12
N ARG A 812 15.75 -29.75 19.23
CA ARG A 812 14.92 -30.90 19.63
C ARG A 812 14.35 -30.68 21.04
N ASP A 813 15.24 -30.38 21.99
CA ASP A 813 14.89 -30.22 23.40
C ASP A 813 13.85 -29.07 23.58
N THR A 814 14.08 -27.91 22.95
CA THR A 814 13.11 -26.79 22.94
C THR A 814 11.81 -27.13 22.21
N ARG A 815 11.86 -27.88 21.10
CA ARG A 815 10.68 -28.26 20.34
C ARG A 815 9.80 -29.24 21.12
N GLU A 816 10.40 -30.18 21.84
CA GLU A 816 9.72 -31.11 22.75
C GLU A 816 9.01 -30.33 23.88
N ILE A 817 9.76 -29.44 24.56
CA ILE A 817 9.22 -28.55 25.60
C ILE A 817 8.02 -27.72 25.10
N LEU A 818 8.03 -27.25 23.84
CA LEU A 818 6.92 -26.47 23.27
C LEU A 818 5.77 -27.35 22.71
N SER A 819 6.01 -28.61 22.36
CA SER A 819 4.97 -29.57 21.92
C SER A 819 4.05 -29.96 23.08
N ASP A 820 4.61 -30.07 24.30
CA ASP A 820 3.85 -30.33 25.53
C ASP A 820 2.76 -29.28 25.83
N TYR A 821 2.87 -28.08 25.25
CA TYR A 821 1.86 -27.00 25.29
C TYR A 821 0.98 -26.92 24.03
N HIS A 822 1.29 -27.69 22.99
CA HIS A 822 0.55 -27.77 21.73
C HIS A 822 -0.46 -28.94 21.74
N ASP A 823 -0.06 -30.10 22.28
CA ASP A 823 -0.81 -31.36 22.16
C ASP A 823 -1.97 -31.53 23.18
N LYS A 824 -2.38 -30.46 23.88
CA LYS A 824 -3.45 -30.52 24.92
C LYS A 824 -4.78 -29.87 24.54
N ASP A 825 -4.87 -29.22 23.38
CA ASP A 825 -6.13 -28.59 22.92
C ASP A 825 -7.02 -29.55 22.07
N GLU A 826 -6.57 -30.78 21.73
CA GLU A 826 -7.34 -31.71 20.86
C GLU A 826 -8.16 -32.81 21.58
N ASP A 827 -7.89 -33.12 22.86
CA ASP A 827 -8.47 -34.31 23.56
C ASP A 827 -9.40 -33.99 24.77
N GLU A 828 -9.90 -32.76 24.94
CA GLU A 828 -10.84 -32.42 26.04
C GLU A 828 -12.31 -32.84 25.81
N HIS A 829 -12.57 -33.93 25.08
CA HIS A 829 -13.91 -34.51 24.89
C HIS A 829 -14.04 -36.02 25.19
N SER A 830 -13.23 -36.59 26.10
CA SER A 830 -13.60 -37.84 26.78
C SER A 830 -13.06 -38.01 28.20
N GLU A 831 -13.99 -38.25 29.12
CA GLU A 831 -13.90 -38.99 30.40
C GLU A 831 -12.71 -38.76 31.36
N PHE A 832 -13.09 -38.40 32.61
CA PHE A 832 -12.23 -38.28 33.79
C PHE A 832 -11.19 -39.43 33.96
N GLY A 833 -9.91 -39.13 33.73
CA GLY A 833 -8.84 -40.09 34.02
C GLY A 833 -7.41 -39.53 33.96
N SER A 834 -6.90 -39.01 35.09
CA SER A 834 -5.45 -38.77 35.33
C SER A 834 -4.72 -37.73 34.44
N CYS A 835 -4.82 -36.44 34.78
CA CYS A 835 -3.92 -35.39 34.27
C CYS A 835 -3.37 -34.50 35.40
N CYS A 836 -2.10 -34.08 35.29
CA CYS A 836 -1.33 -33.41 36.34
C CYS A 836 -1.89 -32.05 36.79
N CYS A 837 -2.69 -31.39 35.96
CA CYS A 837 -3.40 -30.15 36.33
C CYS A 837 -4.32 -30.35 37.55
N PHE A 838 -4.95 -31.53 37.67
CA PHE A 838 -5.79 -31.87 38.82
C PHE A 838 -4.99 -32.07 40.11
N GLN A 839 -3.70 -32.46 40.05
CA GLN A 839 -2.85 -32.54 41.25
C GLN A 839 -2.48 -31.15 41.80
N MET A 840 -2.24 -30.16 40.92
CA MET A 840 -2.00 -28.79 41.36
C MET A 840 -3.27 -28.13 41.90
N ILE A 841 -4.42 -28.29 41.22
CA ILE A 841 -5.71 -27.78 41.70
C ILE A 841 -6.11 -28.43 43.03
N LYS A 842 -5.90 -29.75 43.21
CA LYS A 842 -6.22 -30.45 44.47
C LYS A 842 -5.33 -30.03 45.64
N LYS A 843 -4.04 -29.72 45.40
CA LYS A 843 -3.16 -29.11 46.43
C LYS A 843 -3.61 -27.70 46.80
N ALA A 844 -3.99 -26.87 45.83
CA ALA A 844 -4.54 -25.54 46.10
C ALA A 844 -5.88 -25.62 46.87
N PHE A 845 -6.79 -26.51 46.49
CA PHE A 845 -8.08 -26.69 47.17
C PHE A 845 -7.95 -27.21 48.61
N GLN A 846 -7.03 -28.14 48.87
CA GLN A 846 -6.79 -28.61 50.25
C GLN A 846 -6.18 -27.52 51.14
N ALA A 847 -5.29 -26.68 50.60
CA ALA A 847 -4.69 -25.57 51.35
C ALA A 847 -5.67 -24.41 51.64
N CYS A 848 -6.74 -24.25 50.85
CA CYS A 848 -7.73 -23.18 51.06
C CYS A 848 -8.91 -23.55 51.97
N PHE A 849 -9.09 -24.83 52.32
CA PHE A 849 -10.26 -25.29 53.11
C PHE A 849 -9.93 -26.18 54.32
N TYR A 850 -8.66 -26.57 54.54
CA TYR A 850 -8.22 -27.21 55.78
C TYR A 850 -6.87 -26.65 56.28
N SER A 851 -6.96 -25.46 56.88
CA SER A 851 -6.09 -25.00 57.97
C SER A 851 -6.90 -24.12 58.92
#